data_AF-A0A0G4F8N6-F1
#
_entry.id   AF-A0A0G4F8N6-F1
#
_cell.length_a   1.000
_cell.length_b   1.000
_cell.length_c   1.000
_cell.angle_alpha   90.00
_cell.angle_beta   90.00
_cell.angle_gamma   90.00
#
_symmetry.space_group_name_H-M   'P 1'
#
loop_
_entity.id
_entity.type
_entity.pdbx_description
1 polymer ?
#
loop_
_entity_poly.entity_id
_entity_poly.type
_entity_poly.pdbx_seq_one_letter_code
_entity_poly.pdbx_strand_id
1 'polypeptide(L)'
;MQSSRVWLFHGGSFDNLKGRGFLRITDGGKYDQQQCTFDHDSFLGRHIGKALLFAWLEARASRGPNLLQSLQTLQTQQSPNHLAEWKMLQKCREFFRHVPGGVEVRDAPHASLPYDIEIRLSACPDMPWQRVQLKSASWTGRSHLAYVRVCKKRAMQTMPYDEADFDFLLVSPPQNMRPSTSKNNTATCPLDPEPTDRWRYFYFVEMEELVNSGVVSSERKRVGGVTGLSLDFQDTSFLRRGFRPLRFLRWRLDTSFPAVAGERFARLLSRGARGKSATCQQLEKIGGVLPLQCEGRQETQPSTPIRNEHTNFAEITMSLPAQAKLLPNPRCTSLPQIDSQLPSLGSAALTLEARESAPRDPPLCTGIDGLTLRDRYSLERAAFHLLRQSFPRSEHFDGLEEPAVPLPPFARVDLAVRPFGCKEDLWLPVQVKSTAHRSKWQKATSALWDFHGVRGYEGVVVCISLERPVHEKEVPERPKVWVFFGSRFDSFCSPGRLAITEDGKHDTEATRCSFGEGRFEGSHIGRRLSSIWFQAKKGLGVCRLRDLYTLQIQQSPNHLAEWRMLQNCLELFKSVPGGVDVREAPWPFDPHDIEIRLRHASHHFKKVQLKSAIWFSQSRVRPGVAFVNFNKKVRGVVKAYEEGDFQFLLVAPPKNLGALSQKPPKEPADAEKDPLVIIEKWQSARYLYVIPEKFLIDEGVVASKEKASCGLKGFLLDFSSMPVAKKDTRMARLLQWRLNTSDKQGFGKQLKKLFDED
;
A
#
# COMPACT_ATOMS: atom_id res chain seq x y z
N MET A 1 0.64 7.62 51.87
CA MET A 1 0.98 7.05 50.55
C MET A 1 1.00 8.19 49.55
N GLN A 2 2.06 8.33 48.74
CA GLN A 2 2.03 9.31 47.64
C GLN A 2 1.01 8.85 46.59
N SER A 3 0.08 9.73 46.22
CA SER A 3 -0.88 9.47 45.15
C SER A 3 -0.14 9.26 43.83
N SER A 4 -0.54 8.25 43.05
CA SER A 4 0.00 7.98 41.72
C SER A 4 -0.07 9.23 40.85
N ARG A 5 1.09 9.70 40.36
CA ARG A 5 1.19 10.85 39.46
C ARG A 5 1.16 10.37 38.01
N VAL A 6 0.42 11.08 37.16
CA VAL A 6 0.39 10.84 35.71
C VAL A 6 0.59 12.17 35.01
N TRP A 7 1.28 12.20 33.88
CA TRP A 7 1.48 13.41 33.09
C TRP A 7 0.89 13.21 31.70
N LEU A 8 0.13 14.20 31.24
CA LEU A 8 -0.51 14.17 29.93
C LEU A 8 0.16 15.21 29.03
N PHE A 9 0.68 14.76 27.89
CA PHE A 9 1.36 15.62 26.94
C PHE A 9 0.70 15.51 25.57
N HIS A 10 0.65 16.63 24.84
CA HIS A 10 0.35 16.60 23.42
C HIS A 10 1.51 15.92 22.67
N GLY A 11 1.24 15.15 21.61
CA GLY A 11 2.28 14.45 20.85
C GLY A 11 3.40 15.37 20.32
N GLY A 12 3.04 16.58 19.91
CA GLY A 12 3.97 17.61 19.44
C GLY A 12 4.82 18.24 20.56
N SER A 13 4.49 18.01 21.83
CA SER A 13 5.34 18.42 22.98
C SER A 13 6.71 17.76 22.93
N PHE A 14 6.83 16.67 22.17
CA PHE A 14 8.03 15.87 22.03
C PHE A 14 8.72 16.03 20.68
N ASP A 15 8.24 16.90 19.80
CA ASP A 15 8.85 17.13 18.48
C ASP A 15 10.30 17.62 18.59
N ASN A 16 10.64 18.23 19.73
CA ASN A 16 11.98 18.70 20.06
C ASN A 16 12.85 17.66 20.79
N LEU A 17 12.34 16.47 21.14
CA LEU A 17 13.13 15.42 21.78
C LEU A 17 13.99 14.69 20.75
N LYS A 18 15.33 14.81 20.87
CA LYS A 18 16.30 14.12 19.99
C LYS A 18 16.20 12.59 20.12
N GLY A 19 16.20 11.87 18.98
CA GLY A 19 16.39 10.41 18.93
C GLY A 19 15.24 9.60 19.54
N ARG A 20 15.53 8.56 20.33
CA ARG A 20 14.48 7.81 21.08
C ARG A 20 13.86 8.62 22.23
N GLY A 21 14.20 9.91 22.36
CA GLY A 21 13.60 10.89 23.27
C GLY A 21 13.38 10.36 24.69
N PHE A 22 14.35 10.52 25.59
CA PHE A 22 14.09 10.25 26.99
C PHE A 22 13.43 11.49 27.63
N LEU A 23 12.21 11.33 28.12
CA LEU A 23 11.55 12.34 28.94
C LEU A 23 11.95 12.10 30.40
N ARG A 24 12.73 13.02 30.96
CA ARG A 24 12.96 13.09 32.42
C ARG A 24 12.01 14.11 33.00
N ILE A 25 11.13 13.68 33.90
CA ILE A 25 10.28 14.56 34.70
C ILE A 25 10.89 14.60 36.10
N THR A 26 11.27 15.79 36.53
CA THR A 26 11.75 16.05 37.89
C THR A 26 10.66 16.79 38.65
N ASP A 27 10.54 16.52 39.95
CA ASP A 27 9.58 17.22 40.83
C ASP A 27 9.83 18.74 40.77
N GLY A 28 8.78 19.53 40.51
CA GLY A 28 8.88 20.98 40.29
C GLY A 28 9.55 21.40 38.98
N GLY A 29 9.88 20.45 38.09
CA GLY A 29 10.51 20.72 36.80
C GLY A 29 9.54 21.25 35.74
N LYS A 30 10.08 21.69 34.60
CA LYS A 30 9.32 22.24 33.46
C LYS A 30 8.13 21.38 33.02
N TYR A 31 8.31 20.06 33.03
CA TYR A 31 7.28 19.12 32.56
C TYR A 31 6.30 18.69 33.66
N ASP A 32 6.57 19.04 34.92
CA ASP A 32 5.74 18.65 36.06
C ASP A 32 4.44 19.45 36.14
N GLN A 33 4.40 20.62 35.48
CA GLN A 33 3.19 21.46 35.38
C GLN A 33 2.04 20.80 34.60
N GLN A 34 2.32 19.73 33.83
CA GLN A 34 1.33 18.96 33.06
C GLN A 34 0.81 17.75 33.86
N GLN A 35 0.95 17.78 35.18
CA GLN A 35 0.52 16.71 36.06
C GLN A 35 -1.01 16.59 36.11
N CYS A 36 -1.44 15.35 36.00
CA CYS A 36 -2.80 14.88 36.18
C CYS A 36 -2.83 13.84 37.33
N THR A 37 -4.03 13.52 37.78
CA THR A 37 -4.27 12.57 38.88
C THR A 37 -5.19 11.45 38.41
N PHE A 38 -5.02 10.25 38.99
CA PHE A 38 -6.04 9.20 38.89
C PHE A 38 -7.16 9.37 39.91
N ASP A 39 -6.90 10.14 40.96
CA ASP A 39 -7.88 10.44 42.00
C ASP A 39 -8.86 11.53 41.52
N HIS A 40 -10.15 11.26 41.67
CA HIS A 40 -11.24 12.16 41.30
C HIS A 40 -11.32 13.40 42.20
N ASP A 41 -10.86 13.29 43.46
CA ASP A 41 -11.02 14.31 44.51
C ASP A 41 -9.73 15.08 44.79
N SER A 42 -8.67 14.83 44.02
CA SER A 42 -7.40 15.50 44.24
C SER A 42 -7.46 16.97 43.87
N PHE A 43 -7.13 17.83 44.85
CA PHE A 43 -6.96 19.28 44.66
C PHE A 43 -5.67 19.64 43.88
N LEU A 44 -4.75 18.69 43.69
CA LEU A 44 -3.40 18.92 43.19
C LEU A 44 -3.25 18.78 41.66
N GLY A 45 -4.32 18.43 40.93
CA GLY A 45 -4.25 18.31 39.47
C GLY A 45 -5.59 17.95 38.81
N ARG A 46 -5.61 17.95 37.47
CA ARG A 46 -6.80 17.52 36.72
C ARG A 46 -6.87 15.99 36.72
N HIS A 47 -8.05 15.45 37.00
CA HIS A 47 -8.31 14.01 36.81
C HIS A 47 -8.02 13.62 35.34
N ILE A 48 -7.21 12.57 35.12
CA ILE A 48 -6.74 12.17 33.80
C ILE A 48 -7.89 11.88 32.83
N GLY A 49 -8.97 11.24 33.31
CA GLY A 49 -10.14 10.97 32.50
C GLY A 49 -10.86 12.25 32.04
N LYS A 50 -10.90 13.28 32.90
CA LYS A 50 -11.49 14.59 32.54
C LYS A 50 -10.60 15.32 31.53
N ALA A 51 -9.28 15.26 31.71
CA ALA A 51 -8.32 15.86 30.79
C ALA A 51 -8.37 15.20 29.39
N LEU A 52 -8.45 13.86 29.32
CA LEU A 52 -8.59 13.12 28.07
C LEU A 52 -9.94 13.39 27.39
N LEU A 53 -11.04 13.43 28.15
CA LEU A 53 -12.36 13.78 27.60
C LEU A 53 -12.36 15.20 27.04
N PHE A 54 -11.76 16.16 27.74
CA PHE A 54 -11.62 17.53 27.27
C PHE A 54 -10.80 17.60 25.97
N ALA A 55 -9.66 16.91 25.91
CA ALA A 55 -8.85 16.81 24.69
C ALA A 55 -9.63 16.20 23.51
N TRP A 56 -10.48 15.20 23.78
CA TRP A 56 -11.34 14.60 22.76
C TRP A 56 -12.43 15.57 22.29
N LEU A 57 -13.08 16.30 23.20
CA LEU A 57 -14.09 17.30 22.87
C LEU A 57 -13.51 18.45 22.06
N GLU A 58 -12.32 18.94 22.42
CA GLU A 58 -11.59 19.94 21.65
C GLU A 58 -11.28 19.44 20.24
N ALA A 59 -10.68 18.24 20.12
CA ALA A 59 -10.38 17.63 18.82
C ALA A 59 -11.63 17.43 17.96
N ARG A 60 -12.76 17.01 18.56
CA ARG A 60 -14.05 16.86 17.90
C ARG A 60 -14.59 18.20 17.38
N ALA A 61 -14.39 19.27 18.13
CA ALA A 61 -14.75 20.63 17.73
C ALA A 61 -13.73 21.29 16.79
N SER A 62 -12.72 20.53 16.33
CA SER A 62 -11.58 21.03 15.55
C SER A 62 -10.85 22.20 16.23
N ARG A 63 -10.78 22.16 17.56
CA ARG A 63 -10.05 23.11 18.40
C ARG A 63 -8.83 22.43 19.00
N GLY A 64 -7.78 23.21 19.21
CA GLY A 64 -6.55 22.71 19.81
C GLY A 64 -5.73 21.80 18.88
N PRO A 65 -4.65 21.22 19.41
CA PRO A 65 -3.64 20.53 18.59
C PRO A 65 -3.91 19.03 18.40
N ASN A 66 -4.95 18.48 19.03
CA ASN A 66 -5.33 17.08 18.95
C ASN A 66 -6.22 16.81 17.73
N LEU A 67 -6.04 15.67 17.07
CA LEU A 67 -6.85 15.24 15.93
C LEU A 67 -7.53 13.91 16.25
N LEU A 68 -8.84 13.82 16.04
CA LEU A 68 -9.55 12.55 16.09
C LEU A 68 -9.24 11.75 14.82
N GLN A 69 -9.00 10.45 15.00
CA GLN A 69 -8.71 9.54 13.91
C GLN A 69 -9.56 8.29 14.03
N SER A 70 -9.83 7.65 12.89
CA SER A 70 -10.52 6.37 12.90
C SER A 70 -9.69 5.32 13.63
N LEU A 71 -10.37 4.33 14.23
CA LEU A 71 -9.69 3.18 14.85
C LEU A 71 -8.76 2.47 13.86
N GLN A 72 -9.14 2.38 12.57
CA GLN A 72 -8.30 1.81 11.53
C GLN A 72 -7.02 2.63 11.33
N THR A 73 -7.12 3.97 11.30
CA THR A 73 -5.96 4.85 11.19
C THR A 73 -5.00 4.63 12.37
N LEU A 74 -5.54 4.58 13.60
CA LEU A 74 -4.74 4.32 14.80
C LEU A 74 -4.06 2.95 14.78
N GLN A 75 -4.75 1.91 14.29
CA GLN A 75 -4.17 0.57 14.10
C GLN A 75 -3.02 0.58 13.09
N THR A 76 -3.03 1.49 12.11
CA THR A 76 -1.94 1.63 11.13
C THR A 76 -0.78 2.52 11.60
N GLN A 77 -0.92 3.28 12.69
CA GLN A 77 0.16 4.10 13.27
C GLN A 77 1.19 3.31 14.08
N GLN A 78 1.13 1.99 14.00
CA GLN A 78 2.11 1.11 14.59
C GLN A 78 3.45 1.23 13.85
N SER A 79 4.56 1.08 14.60
CA SER A 79 5.87 0.93 13.97
C SER A 79 5.84 -0.25 12.97
N PRO A 80 6.66 -0.24 11.91
CA PRO A 80 6.68 -1.37 10.95
C PRO A 80 6.87 -2.74 11.62
N ASN A 81 7.62 -2.79 12.73
CA ASN A 81 7.82 -4.01 13.51
C ASN A 81 6.55 -4.44 14.25
N HIS A 82 5.88 -3.51 14.93
CA HIS A 82 4.61 -3.78 15.61
C HIS A 82 3.52 -4.20 14.60
N LEU A 83 3.47 -3.56 13.42
CA LEU A 83 2.54 -3.96 12.37
C LEU A 83 2.83 -5.38 11.86
N ALA A 84 4.10 -5.77 11.75
CA ALA A 84 4.49 -7.13 11.39
C ALA A 84 4.08 -8.15 12.48
N GLU A 85 4.29 -7.81 13.76
CA GLU A 85 3.86 -8.62 14.90
C GLU A 85 2.33 -8.75 14.95
N TRP A 86 1.59 -7.66 14.73
CA TRP A 86 0.13 -7.67 14.67
C TRP A 86 -0.39 -8.52 13.50
N LYS A 87 0.18 -8.35 12.29
CA LYS A 87 -0.16 -9.18 11.13
C LYS A 87 0.11 -10.66 11.39
N MET A 88 1.24 -10.96 12.04
CA MET A 88 1.55 -12.31 12.45
C MET A 88 0.51 -12.85 13.44
N LEU A 89 0.09 -12.08 14.46
CA LEU A 89 -0.96 -12.52 15.38
C LEU A 89 -2.27 -12.85 14.66
N GLN A 90 -2.68 -12.03 13.68
CA GLN A 90 -3.86 -12.33 12.85
C GLN A 90 -3.69 -13.65 12.09
N LYS A 91 -2.51 -13.89 11.51
CA LYS A 91 -2.21 -15.14 10.81
C LYS A 91 -2.11 -16.35 11.73
N CYS A 92 -1.62 -16.19 12.95
CA CYS A 92 -1.67 -17.24 13.96
C CYS A 92 -3.12 -17.56 14.35
N ARG A 93 -3.98 -16.55 14.54
CA ARG A 93 -5.41 -16.76 14.83
C ARG A 93 -6.13 -17.48 13.68
N GLU A 94 -5.79 -17.18 12.43
CA GLU A 94 -6.28 -17.92 11.26
C GLU A 94 -5.81 -19.38 11.30
N PHE A 95 -4.51 -19.61 11.51
CA PHE A 95 -3.93 -20.94 11.64
C PHE A 95 -4.57 -21.76 12.77
N PHE A 96 -4.82 -21.15 13.93
CA PHE A 96 -5.42 -21.82 15.10
C PHE A 96 -6.83 -22.38 14.84
N ARG A 97 -7.55 -21.87 13.84
CA ARG A 97 -8.86 -22.44 13.43
C ARG A 97 -8.73 -23.86 12.87
N HIS A 98 -7.53 -24.25 12.45
CA HIS A 98 -7.25 -25.59 11.93
C HIS A 98 -6.72 -26.54 13.00
N VAL A 99 -6.55 -26.09 14.25
CA VAL A 99 -6.11 -26.93 15.36
C VAL A 99 -7.31 -27.75 15.85
N PRO A 100 -7.22 -29.10 15.87
CA PRO A 100 -8.30 -29.95 16.35
C PRO A 100 -8.71 -29.60 17.78
N GLY A 101 -10.01 -29.49 18.02
CA GLY A 101 -10.56 -29.09 19.31
C GLY A 101 -10.38 -27.61 19.66
N GLY A 102 -9.84 -26.79 18.76
CA GLY A 102 -9.69 -25.35 18.91
C GLY A 102 -8.57 -24.91 19.86
N VAL A 103 -8.21 -23.63 19.77
CA VAL A 103 -7.27 -22.96 20.68
C VAL A 103 -7.97 -21.75 21.27
N GLU A 104 -8.00 -21.67 22.60
CA GLU A 104 -8.36 -20.43 23.26
C GLU A 104 -7.12 -19.53 23.32
N VAL A 105 -7.32 -18.25 23.00
CA VAL A 105 -6.26 -17.24 23.01
C VAL A 105 -6.69 -16.09 23.89
N ARG A 106 -5.80 -15.66 24.78
CA ARG A 106 -5.93 -14.42 25.55
C ARG A 106 -4.71 -13.55 25.27
N ASP A 107 -4.94 -12.25 25.10
CA ASP A 107 -3.84 -11.31 24.96
C ASP A 107 -3.15 -11.14 26.33
N ALA A 108 -1.83 -10.94 26.34
CA ALA A 108 -1.10 -10.70 27.58
C ALA A 108 -1.73 -9.51 28.35
N PRO A 109 -1.89 -9.59 29.68
CA PRO A 109 -2.51 -8.53 30.47
C PRO A 109 -1.87 -7.15 30.29
N HIS A 110 -0.57 -7.12 29.96
CA HIS A 110 0.14 -5.89 29.62
C HIS A 110 1.33 -6.14 28.68
N ALA A 111 1.60 -5.17 27.80
CA ALA A 111 2.68 -5.24 26.80
C ALA A 111 4.11 -5.20 27.36
N SER A 112 4.28 -5.00 28.67
CA SER A 112 5.59 -5.09 29.33
C SER A 112 5.92 -6.48 29.87
N LEU A 113 5.00 -7.45 29.75
CA LEU A 113 5.33 -8.85 29.98
C LEU A 113 6.28 -9.35 28.89
N PRO A 114 7.13 -10.35 29.19
CA PRO A 114 8.07 -10.90 28.23
C PRO A 114 7.42 -11.96 27.30
N TYR A 115 6.10 -11.90 27.13
CA TYR A 115 5.28 -12.72 26.24
C TYR A 115 4.10 -11.88 25.72
N ASP A 116 3.51 -12.29 24.60
CA ASP A 116 2.49 -11.47 23.91
C ASP A 116 1.07 -12.05 24.05
N ILE A 117 0.95 -13.37 24.12
CA ILE A 117 -0.34 -14.06 24.27
C ILE A 117 -0.23 -15.24 25.23
N GLU A 118 -1.37 -15.68 25.72
CA GLU A 118 -1.55 -16.94 26.42
C GLU A 118 -2.46 -17.84 25.60
N ILE A 119 -2.11 -19.12 25.51
CA ILE A 119 -2.90 -20.11 24.77
C ILE A 119 -3.14 -21.38 25.59
N ARG A 120 -4.25 -22.06 25.30
CA ARG A 120 -4.53 -23.44 25.70
C ARG A 120 -5.44 -24.10 24.68
N LEU A 121 -5.50 -25.43 24.67
CA LEU A 121 -6.47 -26.16 23.84
C LEU A 121 -7.88 -25.96 24.40
N SER A 122 -8.85 -25.58 23.57
CA SER A 122 -10.24 -25.39 24.04
C SER A 122 -10.85 -26.71 24.53
N ALA A 123 -10.42 -27.83 23.94
CA ALA A 123 -10.81 -29.17 24.38
C ALA A 123 -10.18 -29.61 25.73
N CYS A 124 -9.27 -28.82 26.31
CA CYS A 124 -8.65 -29.10 27.62
C CYS A 124 -8.72 -27.87 28.52
N PRO A 125 -9.88 -27.55 29.11
CA PRO A 125 -10.02 -26.38 29.98
C PRO A 125 -9.14 -26.46 31.23
N ASP A 126 -8.80 -27.66 31.70
CA ASP A 126 -7.90 -27.88 32.85
C ASP A 126 -6.42 -27.67 32.51
N MET A 127 -6.09 -27.52 31.22
CA MET A 127 -4.74 -27.20 30.80
C MET A 127 -4.39 -25.78 31.27
N PRO A 128 -3.25 -25.60 31.98
CA PRO A 128 -2.83 -24.26 32.36
C PRO A 128 -2.49 -23.45 31.10
N TRP A 129 -2.80 -22.15 31.17
CA TRP A 129 -2.43 -21.18 30.14
C TRP A 129 -0.91 -21.22 29.89
N GLN A 130 -0.53 -21.35 28.62
CA GLN A 130 0.86 -21.33 28.18
C GLN A 130 1.19 -19.96 27.62
N ARG A 131 2.24 -19.35 28.13
CA ARG A 131 2.71 -18.02 27.71
C ARG A 131 3.53 -18.16 26.43
N VAL A 132 3.17 -17.41 25.40
CA VAL A 132 3.81 -17.48 24.08
C VAL A 132 4.40 -16.12 23.73
N GLN A 133 5.70 -16.11 23.47
CA GLN A 133 6.37 -14.97 22.85
C GLN A 133 6.29 -15.11 21.33
N LEU A 134 5.76 -14.07 20.71
CA LEU A 134 5.57 -13.91 19.28
C LEU A 134 6.79 -13.18 18.68
N LYS A 135 7.37 -13.69 17.58
CA LYS A 135 8.45 -13.02 16.84
C LYS A 135 8.30 -13.11 15.33
N SER A 136 8.66 -12.04 14.62
CA SER A 136 8.81 -12.08 13.17
C SER A 136 10.28 -12.24 12.78
N ALA A 137 10.56 -13.14 11.84
CA ALA A 137 11.89 -13.28 11.27
C ALA A 137 12.18 -12.16 10.26
N SER A 138 13.45 -12.00 9.87
CA SER A 138 13.86 -11.04 8.86
C SER A 138 14.98 -11.57 7.98
N TRP A 139 14.90 -11.38 6.67
CA TRP A 139 16.00 -11.69 5.77
C TRP A 139 17.17 -10.75 6.01
N THR A 140 18.36 -11.32 6.19
CA THR A 140 19.61 -10.56 6.22
C THR A 140 20.28 -10.70 4.86
N GLY A 141 20.69 -9.60 4.24
CA GLY A 141 21.03 -9.56 2.80
C GLY A 141 22.25 -10.37 2.32
N ARG A 142 22.80 -11.25 3.16
CA ARG A 142 23.91 -12.15 2.80
C ARG A 142 23.63 -13.61 3.11
N SER A 143 22.49 -13.94 3.73
CA SER A 143 22.19 -15.30 4.19
C SER A 143 20.92 -15.86 3.58
N HIS A 144 20.93 -17.16 3.33
CA HIS A 144 19.74 -17.96 3.02
C HIS A 144 18.86 -18.19 4.25
N LEU A 145 19.36 -17.82 5.43
CA LEU A 145 18.66 -17.92 6.70
C LEU A 145 18.07 -16.58 7.12
N ALA A 146 16.90 -16.67 7.73
CA ALA A 146 16.26 -15.53 8.33
C ALA A 146 16.74 -15.35 9.77
N TYR A 147 17.02 -14.10 10.13
CA TYR A 147 17.41 -13.73 11.48
C TYR A 147 16.18 -13.38 12.32
N VAL A 148 16.12 -13.92 13.53
CA VAL A 148 15.08 -13.68 14.53
C VAL A 148 15.75 -13.02 15.72
N ARG A 149 15.22 -11.85 16.13
CA ARG A 149 15.68 -11.18 17.34
C ARG A 149 14.98 -11.80 18.56
N VAL A 150 15.76 -12.37 19.47
CA VAL A 150 15.27 -13.09 20.66
C VAL A 150 15.90 -12.47 21.90
N CYS A 151 15.53 -11.22 22.15
CA CYS A 151 15.96 -10.47 23.31
C CYS A 151 14.82 -9.65 23.89
N LYS A 152 14.92 -9.36 25.19
CA LYS A 152 14.06 -8.43 25.92
C LYS A 152 14.81 -7.16 26.25
N LYS A 153 14.04 -6.10 26.54
CA LYS A 153 14.58 -4.86 27.11
C LYS A 153 14.24 -4.81 28.58
N ARG A 154 15.26 -4.70 29.42
CA ARG A 154 15.11 -4.42 30.85
C ARG A 154 15.82 -3.11 31.12
N ALA A 155 15.07 -2.09 31.51
CA ALA A 155 15.54 -0.70 31.53
C ALA A 155 16.17 -0.30 30.17
N MET A 156 17.42 0.16 30.17
CA MET A 156 18.15 0.59 28.98
C MET A 156 18.94 -0.54 28.30
N GLN A 157 18.98 -1.74 28.89
CA GLN A 157 19.80 -2.85 28.40
C GLN A 157 18.99 -3.84 27.57
N THR A 158 19.62 -4.34 26.50
CA THR A 158 19.09 -5.45 25.70
C THR A 158 19.77 -6.72 26.15
N MET A 159 18.99 -7.69 26.61
CA MET A 159 19.48 -8.95 27.15
C MET A 159 18.71 -10.13 26.55
N PRO A 160 19.28 -11.34 26.53
CA PRO A 160 18.53 -12.55 26.23
C PRO A 160 17.27 -12.67 27.10
N TYR A 161 16.30 -13.44 26.62
CA TYR A 161 15.21 -13.89 27.48
C TYR A 161 15.73 -14.88 28.50
N ASP A 162 15.10 -14.92 29.68
CA ASP A 162 15.36 -15.87 30.76
C ASP A 162 14.35 -17.04 30.68
N GLU A 163 14.73 -18.20 31.22
CA GLU A 163 13.93 -19.43 31.23
C GLU A 163 12.51 -19.26 31.80
N ALA A 164 12.29 -18.28 32.69
CA ALA A 164 11.00 -18.02 33.31
C ALA A 164 10.09 -17.07 32.51
N ASP A 165 10.57 -16.45 31.44
CA ASP A 165 9.85 -15.37 30.74
C ASP A 165 8.59 -15.85 30.01
N PHE A 166 8.69 -16.96 29.29
CA PHE A 166 7.59 -17.55 28.51
C PHE A 166 7.74 -19.07 28.43
N ASP A 167 6.74 -19.76 27.88
CA ASP A 167 6.74 -21.22 27.77
C ASP A 167 7.06 -21.68 26.33
N PHE A 168 6.61 -20.91 25.33
CA PHE A 168 6.89 -21.17 23.91
C PHE A 168 7.31 -19.91 23.14
N LEU A 169 8.16 -20.10 22.12
CA LEU A 169 8.47 -19.10 21.10
C LEU A 169 7.78 -19.48 19.78
N LEU A 170 6.91 -18.60 19.28
CA LEU A 170 6.26 -18.74 17.98
C LEU A 170 6.84 -17.72 17.00
N VAL A 171 7.51 -18.22 15.95
CA VAL A 171 8.19 -17.39 14.94
C VAL A 171 7.50 -17.50 13.58
N SER A 172 7.18 -16.35 12.99
CA SER A 172 6.65 -16.23 11.63
C SER A 172 7.74 -16.06 10.58
N PRO A 173 7.43 -16.36 9.30
CA PRO A 173 8.38 -16.16 8.21
C PRO A 173 8.70 -14.68 7.98
N PRO A 174 9.82 -14.39 7.31
CA PRO A 174 10.26 -13.01 7.10
C PRO A 174 9.26 -12.13 6.36
N GLN A 175 8.99 -10.96 6.93
CA GLN A 175 8.04 -9.98 6.36
C GLN A 175 8.72 -8.94 5.48
N ASN A 176 10.04 -8.77 5.61
CA ASN A 176 10.82 -7.91 4.73
C ASN A 176 11.11 -8.63 3.40
N MET A 177 11.18 -7.85 2.30
CA MET A 177 11.60 -8.41 1.01
C MET A 177 13.07 -8.84 1.09
N ARG A 178 13.38 -9.98 0.49
CA ARG A 178 14.78 -10.40 0.34
C ARG A 178 15.45 -9.39 -0.59
N PRO A 179 16.52 -8.71 -0.18
CA PRO A 179 17.21 -7.83 -1.11
C PRO A 179 17.75 -8.69 -2.26
N SER A 180 17.34 -8.37 -3.50
CA SER A 180 17.74 -9.09 -4.70
C SER A 180 19.24 -8.86 -4.95
N THR A 181 20.09 -9.63 -4.27
CA THR A 181 21.54 -9.56 -4.43
C THR A 181 21.98 -10.54 -5.51
N SER A 182 21.71 -10.22 -6.78
CA SER A 182 22.47 -10.77 -7.90
C SER A 182 22.33 -9.85 -9.09
N LYS A 183 23.39 -9.10 -9.39
CA LYS A 183 23.55 -8.41 -10.67
C LYS A 183 24.32 -9.25 -11.70
N ASN A 184 24.92 -10.37 -11.30
CA ASN A 184 26.01 -10.96 -12.10
C ASN A 184 25.92 -12.47 -12.40
N ASN A 185 24.89 -13.21 -11.99
CA ASN A 185 24.76 -14.61 -12.40
C ASN A 185 23.41 -14.87 -13.07
N THR A 186 23.48 -15.32 -14.32
CA THR A 186 22.40 -15.82 -15.20
C THR A 186 21.68 -17.07 -14.69
N ALA A 187 21.92 -17.48 -13.45
CA ALA A 187 21.13 -18.51 -12.78
C ALA A 187 19.82 -17.86 -12.31
N THR A 188 18.73 -18.21 -12.98
CA THR A 188 17.34 -17.94 -12.61
C THR A 188 17.12 -18.15 -11.11
N CYS A 189 17.14 -17.05 -10.33
CA CYS A 189 16.60 -17.11 -8.98
C CYS A 189 15.10 -17.43 -9.10
N PRO A 190 14.56 -18.37 -8.30
CA PRO A 190 13.14 -18.61 -8.24
C PRO A 190 12.42 -17.28 -8.02
N LEU A 191 11.38 -17.04 -8.83
CA LEU A 191 10.45 -15.92 -8.69
C LEU A 191 10.09 -15.75 -7.21
N ASP A 192 9.97 -14.49 -6.75
CA ASP A 192 9.51 -14.20 -5.38
C ASP A 192 8.28 -15.08 -5.08
N PRO A 193 8.29 -15.86 -3.98
CA PRO A 193 7.17 -16.76 -3.68
C PRO A 193 5.87 -15.95 -3.64
N GLU A 194 4.80 -16.51 -4.20
CA GLU A 194 3.47 -15.90 -4.22
C GLU A 194 3.13 -15.37 -2.80
N PRO A 195 2.47 -14.21 -2.65
CA PRO A 195 2.20 -13.61 -1.34
C PRO A 195 1.50 -14.54 -0.33
N THR A 196 0.80 -15.56 -0.82
CA THR A 196 0.18 -16.64 -0.01
C THR A 196 1.21 -17.62 0.56
N ASP A 197 2.22 -18.00 -0.23
CA ASP A 197 3.27 -18.95 0.17
C ASP A 197 4.22 -18.35 1.21
N ARG A 198 4.24 -17.01 1.31
CA ARG A 198 5.01 -16.31 2.34
C ARG A 198 4.69 -16.81 3.74
N TRP A 199 3.46 -17.21 4.03
CA TRP A 199 3.02 -17.62 5.37
C TRP A 199 3.08 -19.13 5.61
N ARG A 200 3.77 -19.88 4.74
CA ARG A 200 3.81 -21.34 4.80
C ARG A 200 4.48 -21.90 6.05
N TYR A 201 5.59 -21.31 6.48
CA TYR A 201 6.43 -21.91 7.54
C TYR A 201 6.40 -21.09 8.82
N PHE A 202 5.90 -21.69 9.90
CA PHE A 202 6.03 -21.17 11.27
C PHE A 202 6.99 -22.04 12.08
N TYR A 203 7.58 -21.49 13.13
CA TYR A 203 8.34 -22.27 14.12
C TYR A 203 7.67 -22.13 15.47
N PHE A 204 7.31 -23.25 16.10
CA PHE A 204 6.74 -23.27 17.45
C PHE A 204 7.68 -24.06 18.37
N VAL A 205 8.53 -23.36 19.13
CA VAL A 205 9.68 -23.93 19.85
C VAL A 205 9.44 -23.85 21.35
N GLU A 206 9.59 -24.98 22.07
CA GLU A 206 9.50 -25.02 23.54
C GLU A 206 10.69 -24.32 24.22
N MET A 207 10.43 -23.78 25.41
CA MET A 207 11.46 -23.14 26.25
C MET A 207 12.66 -24.06 26.51
N GLU A 208 12.43 -25.33 26.82
CA GLU A 208 13.51 -26.28 27.11
C GLU A 208 14.51 -26.39 25.94
N GLU A 209 14.02 -26.44 24.71
CA GLU A 209 14.85 -26.50 23.52
C GLU A 209 15.67 -25.22 23.33
N LEU A 210 15.07 -24.06 23.61
CA LEU A 210 15.75 -22.77 23.50
C LEU A 210 16.89 -22.67 24.52
N VAL A 211 16.69 -23.17 25.73
CA VAL A 211 17.75 -23.25 26.75
C VAL A 211 18.85 -24.24 26.31
N ASN A 212 18.47 -25.45 25.88
CA ASN A 212 19.42 -26.47 25.42
C ASN A 212 20.25 -26.03 24.21
N SER A 213 19.69 -25.14 23.39
CA SER A 213 20.37 -24.56 22.22
C SER A 213 21.18 -23.30 22.53
N GLY A 214 21.21 -22.87 23.79
CA GLY A 214 21.91 -21.66 24.22
C GLY A 214 21.28 -20.36 23.73
N VAL A 215 19.99 -20.37 23.39
CA VAL A 215 19.24 -19.19 22.93
C VAL A 215 18.73 -18.37 24.11
N VAL A 216 18.16 -19.04 25.11
CA VAL A 216 17.62 -18.42 26.33
C VAL A 216 18.62 -18.57 27.48
N SER A 217 18.71 -17.56 28.35
CA SER A 217 19.50 -17.64 29.58
C SER A 217 18.81 -18.54 30.61
N SER A 218 19.60 -19.41 31.25
CA SER A 218 19.14 -20.26 32.34
C SER A 218 20.21 -20.28 33.42
N GLU A 219 19.84 -19.78 34.59
CA GLU A 219 20.68 -19.86 35.78
C GLU A 219 20.89 -21.31 36.20
N ARG A 220 19.82 -22.13 36.14
CA ARG A 220 19.84 -23.56 36.50
C ARG A 220 20.85 -24.35 35.67
N LYS A 221 20.94 -24.08 34.37
CA LYS A 221 21.88 -24.74 33.45
C LYS A 221 23.18 -23.94 33.22
N ARG A 222 23.35 -22.79 33.89
CA ARG A 222 24.48 -21.86 33.72
C ARG A 222 24.72 -21.46 32.25
N VAL A 223 23.63 -21.17 31.53
CA VAL A 223 23.64 -20.77 30.12
C VAL A 223 23.36 -19.27 30.02
N GLY A 224 24.21 -18.51 29.33
CA GLY A 224 24.08 -17.04 29.20
C GLY A 224 23.07 -16.56 28.15
N GLY A 225 22.57 -17.43 27.27
CA GLY A 225 21.65 -17.07 26.19
C GLY A 225 22.29 -16.24 25.06
N VAL A 226 21.53 -15.98 23.99
CA VAL A 226 21.92 -15.08 22.89
C VAL A 226 20.76 -14.17 22.50
N THR A 227 21.05 -12.99 21.95
CA THR A 227 20.02 -11.99 21.60
C THR A 227 19.33 -12.25 20.25
N GLY A 228 19.67 -13.33 19.55
CA GLY A 228 19.03 -13.71 18.30
C GLY A 228 19.51 -15.05 17.77
N LEU A 229 18.74 -15.58 16.82
CA LEU A 229 18.98 -16.88 16.20
C LEU A 229 18.62 -16.84 14.72
N SER A 230 19.11 -17.80 13.95
CA SER A 230 18.83 -17.93 12.52
C SER A 230 17.97 -19.16 12.24
N LEU A 231 16.94 -19.03 11.40
CA LEU A 231 16.01 -20.08 11.00
C LEU A 231 15.93 -20.22 9.49
N ASP A 232 15.58 -21.42 9.03
CA ASP A 232 15.42 -21.74 7.62
C ASP A 232 13.94 -21.80 7.20
N PHE A 233 13.54 -20.91 6.31
CA PHE A 233 12.18 -20.84 5.79
C PHE A 233 12.09 -21.31 4.33
N GLN A 234 13.10 -22.02 3.82
CA GLN A 234 13.08 -22.58 2.47
C GLN A 234 12.48 -23.99 2.46
N ASP A 235 11.86 -24.36 1.34
CA ASP A 235 11.28 -25.69 1.12
C ASP A 235 12.34 -26.78 1.25
N THR A 236 13.47 -26.57 0.58
CA THR A 236 14.63 -27.46 0.60
C THR A 236 15.73 -26.88 1.49
N SER A 237 16.02 -27.55 2.61
CA SER A 237 17.11 -27.16 3.49
C SER A 237 18.45 -27.61 2.90
N PHE A 238 19.28 -26.64 2.49
CA PHE A 238 20.67 -26.87 2.06
C PHE A 238 21.68 -26.79 3.22
N LEU A 239 21.19 -26.87 4.46
CA LEU A 239 22.03 -26.72 5.65
C LEU A 239 22.98 -27.91 5.83
N ARG A 240 24.26 -27.61 6.04
CA ARG A 240 25.27 -28.61 6.39
C ARG A 240 24.97 -29.22 7.76
N ARG A 241 25.28 -30.52 7.93
CA ARG A 241 25.20 -31.20 9.24
C ARG A 241 26.00 -30.42 10.30
N GLY A 242 25.46 -30.31 11.50
CA GLY A 242 26.08 -29.60 12.63
C GLY A 242 25.73 -28.10 12.74
N PHE A 243 25.05 -27.51 11.75
CA PHE A 243 24.63 -26.11 11.83
C PHE A 243 23.48 -25.94 12.83
N ARG A 244 23.60 -25.00 13.79
CA ARG A 244 22.58 -24.75 14.85
C ARG A 244 21.14 -24.63 14.32
N PRO A 245 20.85 -23.90 13.22
CA PRO A 245 19.50 -23.79 12.64
C PRO A 245 18.86 -25.14 12.28
N LEU A 246 19.66 -26.15 11.92
CA LEU A 246 19.17 -27.48 11.57
C LEU A 246 18.42 -28.15 12.74
N ARG A 247 18.81 -27.85 13.99
CA ARG A 247 18.13 -28.35 15.20
C ARG A 247 16.71 -27.85 15.32
N PHE A 248 16.42 -26.66 14.78
CA PHE A 248 15.09 -26.05 14.88
C PHE A 248 14.12 -26.55 13.81
N LEU A 249 14.57 -27.21 12.73
CA LEU A 249 13.69 -27.70 11.66
C LEU A 249 12.59 -28.65 12.18
N ARG A 250 12.87 -29.43 13.23
CA ARG A 250 11.88 -30.29 13.89
C ARG A 250 10.75 -29.56 14.61
N TRP A 251 10.84 -28.23 14.72
CA TRP A 251 9.81 -27.36 15.29
C TRP A 251 9.09 -26.52 14.22
N ARG A 252 9.45 -26.69 12.94
CA ARG A 252 8.84 -26.00 11.81
C ARG A 252 7.48 -26.62 11.46
N LEU A 253 6.42 -25.82 11.47
CA LEU A 253 5.07 -26.15 11.02
C LEU A 253 4.91 -25.71 9.56
N ASP A 254 4.46 -26.63 8.69
CA ASP A 254 4.17 -26.36 7.27
C ASP A 254 2.66 -26.22 7.08
N THR A 255 2.20 -24.99 6.89
CA THR A 255 0.77 -24.66 6.74
C THR A 255 0.26 -24.82 5.31
N SER A 256 1.04 -25.38 4.38
CA SER A 256 0.48 -25.86 3.09
C SER A 256 -0.58 -26.95 3.31
N PHE A 257 -0.52 -27.65 4.45
CA PHE A 257 -1.54 -28.60 4.89
C PHE A 257 -2.05 -28.17 6.29
N PRO A 258 -2.99 -27.21 6.37
CA PRO A 258 -3.36 -26.56 7.63
C PRO A 258 -3.82 -27.52 8.73
N ALA A 259 -4.56 -28.58 8.39
CA ALA A 259 -5.02 -29.60 9.34
C ALA A 259 -3.85 -30.37 9.97
N VAL A 260 -2.88 -30.83 9.14
CA VAL A 260 -1.68 -31.55 9.62
C VAL A 260 -0.81 -30.66 10.50
N ALA A 261 -0.66 -29.38 10.11
CA ALA A 261 0.03 -28.40 10.94
C ALA A 261 -0.71 -28.14 12.26
N GLY A 262 -2.04 -28.09 12.24
CA GLY A 262 -2.89 -27.93 13.41
C GLY A 262 -2.79 -29.10 14.40
N GLU A 263 -2.81 -30.35 13.91
CA GLU A 263 -2.59 -31.55 14.71
C GLU A 263 -1.21 -31.56 15.36
N ARG A 264 -0.17 -31.20 14.60
CA ARG A 264 1.19 -31.10 15.13
C ARG A 264 1.30 -30.01 16.18
N PHE A 265 0.66 -28.86 15.97
CA PHE A 265 0.60 -27.79 16.95
C PHE A 265 -0.06 -28.24 18.26
N ALA A 266 -1.22 -28.92 18.19
CA ALA A 266 -1.89 -29.48 19.37
C ALA A 266 -0.98 -30.45 20.14
N ARG A 267 -0.27 -31.35 19.44
CA ARG A 267 0.66 -32.29 20.07
C ARG A 267 1.82 -31.60 20.80
N LEU A 268 2.40 -30.57 20.18
CA LEU A 268 3.47 -29.78 20.81
C LEU A 268 2.96 -29.04 22.05
N LEU A 269 1.79 -28.42 21.95
CA LEU A 269 1.18 -27.69 23.05
C LEU A 269 0.85 -28.61 24.24
N SER A 270 0.26 -29.79 23.99
CA SER A 270 -0.01 -30.79 25.02
C SER A 270 1.25 -31.37 25.66
N ARG A 271 2.37 -31.46 24.92
CA ARG A 271 3.66 -31.94 25.46
C ARG A 271 4.20 -31.02 26.54
N GLY A 272 4.19 -29.71 26.31
CA GLY A 272 4.62 -28.72 27.29
C GLY A 272 3.79 -28.75 28.58
N ALA A 273 2.52 -29.18 28.50
CA ALA A 273 1.63 -29.29 29.66
C ALA A 273 1.89 -30.54 30.55
N ARG A 274 2.57 -31.58 30.05
CA ARG A 274 2.72 -32.88 30.76
C ARG A 274 3.50 -32.79 32.07
N GLY A 275 4.29 -31.74 32.28
CA GLY A 275 4.96 -31.50 33.55
C GLY A 275 4.04 -31.04 34.68
N LYS A 276 2.74 -30.78 34.42
CA LYS A 276 1.87 -30.05 35.36
C LYS A 276 0.42 -30.56 35.50
N SER A 277 -0.07 -31.52 34.69
CA SER A 277 -1.46 -32.03 34.85
C SER A 277 -1.67 -33.46 34.29
N ALA A 278 -2.45 -34.27 35.01
CA ALA A 278 -2.76 -35.67 34.67
C ALA A 278 -3.82 -35.82 33.55
N THR A 279 -4.67 -34.80 33.32
CA THR A 279 -5.85 -34.88 32.44
C THR A 279 -5.50 -34.94 30.95
N CYS A 280 -4.35 -34.40 30.53
CA CYS A 280 -3.95 -34.35 29.10
C CYS A 280 -3.60 -35.72 28.48
N GLN A 281 -3.41 -36.78 29.27
CA GLN A 281 -3.05 -38.10 28.75
C GLN A 281 -4.21 -38.81 28.02
N GLN A 282 -5.47 -38.38 28.21
CA GLN A 282 -6.63 -39.02 27.58
C GLN A 282 -6.84 -38.65 26.09
N LEU A 283 -6.39 -37.47 25.63
CA LEU A 283 -6.53 -37.09 24.22
C LEU A 283 -5.67 -37.94 23.28
N GLU A 284 -4.54 -38.49 23.76
CA GLU A 284 -3.73 -39.46 22.98
C GLU A 284 -4.44 -40.81 22.80
N LYS A 285 -5.46 -41.11 23.62
CA LYS A 285 -6.25 -42.36 23.51
C LYS A 285 -7.50 -42.22 22.65
N ILE A 286 -8.04 -41.01 22.48
CA ILE A 286 -9.29 -40.76 21.74
C ILE A 286 -9.02 -40.48 20.25
N GLY A 287 -7.86 -39.96 19.90
CA GLY A 287 -7.41 -39.91 18.51
C GLY A 287 -6.76 -41.22 18.09
N GLY A 288 -7.51 -42.13 17.47
CA GLY A 288 -6.97 -43.31 16.78
C GLY A 288 -6.11 -42.93 15.58
N VAL A 289 -4.99 -42.25 15.81
CA VAL A 289 -4.06 -41.78 14.80
C VAL A 289 -2.88 -42.73 14.78
N LEU A 290 -2.81 -43.52 13.70
CA LEU A 290 -1.65 -44.35 13.35
C LEU A 290 -0.35 -43.51 13.44
N PRO A 291 0.74 -44.07 13.97
CA PRO A 291 2.02 -43.38 13.99
C PRO A 291 2.49 -43.13 12.56
N LEU A 292 2.46 -41.86 12.12
CA LEU A 292 3.13 -41.40 10.89
C LEU A 292 4.64 -41.57 11.07
N GLN A 293 5.17 -42.73 10.67
CA GLN A 293 6.58 -42.86 10.28
C GLN A 293 6.80 -41.98 9.05
N CYS A 294 7.60 -40.93 9.21
CA CYS A 294 8.13 -40.17 8.07
C CYS A 294 9.22 -41.01 7.39
N GLU A 295 8.81 -41.98 6.57
CA GLU A 295 9.68 -42.53 5.53
C GLU A 295 9.47 -41.74 4.23
N GLY A 296 10.56 -41.28 3.63
CA GLY A 296 10.53 -40.59 2.35
C GLY A 296 10.03 -41.53 1.25
N ARG A 297 9.10 -41.07 0.42
CA ARG A 297 8.60 -41.85 -0.72
C ARG A 297 8.50 -41.02 -1.99
N GLN A 298 9.06 -41.62 -3.06
CA GLN A 298 8.93 -41.25 -4.46
C GLN A 298 7.49 -41.41 -4.97
N GLU A 299 7.23 -40.68 -6.05
CA GLU A 299 6.00 -40.57 -6.82
C GLU A 299 5.46 -41.89 -7.38
N THR A 300 4.13 -42.04 -7.39
CA THR A 300 3.32 -42.56 -8.53
C THR A 300 1.83 -42.32 -8.30
N GLN A 301 1.13 -41.88 -9.36
CA GLN A 301 -0.32 -41.66 -9.52
C GLN A 301 -1.07 -42.98 -9.91
N PRO A 302 -2.39 -43.00 -10.25
CA PRO A 302 -3.59 -42.43 -9.60
C PRO A 302 -4.80 -43.41 -9.56
N SER A 303 -5.83 -43.17 -8.73
CA SER A 303 -7.21 -43.63 -9.02
C SER A 303 -8.33 -42.94 -8.22
N THR A 304 -9.22 -42.31 -8.99
CA THR A 304 -10.71 -42.17 -8.93
C THR A 304 -11.53 -41.82 -7.67
N PRO A 305 -12.71 -41.17 -7.85
CA PRO A 305 -13.35 -40.32 -6.85
C PRO A 305 -14.52 -40.99 -6.11
N ILE A 306 -14.73 -40.61 -4.85
CA ILE A 306 -15.92 -40.96 -4.07
C ILE A 306 -16.90 -39.79 -4.03
N ARG A 307 -18.11 -40.13 -4.47
CA ARG A 307 -19.40 -39.42 -4.46
C ARG A 307 -19.84 -39.13 -3.02
N ASN A 308 -20.41 -37.95 -2.75
CA ASN A 308 -21.23 -37.76 -1.55
C ASN A 308 -22.31 -36.69 -1.78
N GLU A 309 -23.42 -36.96 -1.09
CA GLU A 309 -24.79 -36.60 -1.40
C GLU A 309 -25.28 -35.32 -0.74
N HIS A 310 -26.43 -34.88 -1.24
CA HIS A 310 -27.26 -33.76 -0.83
C HIS A 310 -27.68 -33.79 0.63
N THR A 311 -27.76 -32.61 1.24
CA THR A 311 -28.76 -32.32 2.28
C THR A 311 -29.39 -30.95 2.04
N ASN A 312 -30.72 -30.99 1.88
CA ASN A 312 -31.63 -29.86 1.76
C ASN A 312 -31.86 -29.22 3.14
N PHE A 313 -31.97 -27.89 3.21
CA PHE A 313 -32.70 -27.22 4.29
C PHE A 313 -33.55 -26.07 3.74
N ALA A 314 -34.78 -26.05 4.24
CA ALA A 314 -35.95 -25.38 3.70
C ALA A 314 -36.03 -23.88 4.02
N GLU A 315 -36.75 -23.20 3.13
CA GLU A 315 -37.23 -21.82 3.22
C GLU A 315 -38.13 -21.58 4.44
N ILE A 316 -38.00 -20.39 5.04
CA ILE A 316 -39.08 -19.75 5.79
C ILE A 316 -39.25 -18.34 5.24
N THR A 317 -40.34 -18.15 4.52
CA THR A 317 -40.84 -16.89 3.97
C THR A 317 -41.84 -16.30 4.95
N MET A 318 -41.69 -15.02 5.30
CA MET A 318 -42.77 -14.24 5.92
C MET A 318 -43.01 -12.97 5.09
N SER A 319 -44.28 -12.73 4.78
CA SER A 319 -44.81 -11.68 3.92
C SER A 319 -45.88 -10.87 4.65
N LEU A 320 -46.22 -9.72 4.03
CA LEU A 320 -47.37 -8.79 4.21
C LEU A 320 -47.09 -7.49 5.01
N PRO A 321 -47.85 -6.39 4.75
CA PRO A 321 -48.30 -5.87 3.45
C PRO A 321 -48.16 -4.32 3.31
N ALA A 322 -48.61 -3.85 2.13
CA ALA A 322 -48.54 -2.52 1.54
C ALA A 322 -49.39 -1.39 2.18
N GLN A 323 -49.06 -0.12 1.87
CA GLN A 323 -49.84 0.82 1.01
C GLN A 323 -49.61 2.30 1.38
N ALA A 324 -49.43 3.16 0.36
CA ALA A 324 -50.00 4.51 0.18
C ALA A 324 -49.20 5.26 -0.91
N LYS A 325 -49.72 5.42 -2.13
CA LYS A 325 -50.58 6.50 -2.67
C LYS A 325 -49.81 7.67 -3.34
N LEU A 326 -49.96 7.65 -4.67
CA LEU A 326 -49.74 8.62 -5.75
C LEU A 326 -50.09 10.09 -5.46
N LEU A 327 -49.38 11.04 -6.10
CA LEU A 327 -49.89 12.09 -7.04
C LEU A 327 -48.75 13.06 -7.52
N PRO A 328 -48.92 13.94 -8.54
CA PRO A 328 -48.24 13.79 -9.83
C PRO A 328 -47.23 14.91 -10.24
N ASN A 329 -46.51 14.60 -11.33
CA ASN A 329 -45.62 15.44 -12.16
C ASN A 329 -46.20 16.80 -12.60
N PRO A 330 -45.29 17.75 -12.92
CA PRO A 330 -45.48 18.64 -14.05
C PRO A 330 -44.39 18.46 -15.13
N ARG A 331 -44.87 18.55 -16.38
CA ARG A 331 -44.15 18.61 -17.67
C ARG A 331 -43.35 19.91 -17.82
N CYS A 332 -42.31 19.88 -18.64
CA CYS A 332 -41.78 20.90 -19.59
C CYS A 332 -40.28 20.63 -19.80
N THR A 333 -39.60 20.81 -20.93
CA THR A 333 -39.90 21.28 -22.30
C THR A 333 -38.66 20.94 -23.11
N SER A 334 -38.85 20.49 -24.36
CA SER A 334 -37.82 20.23 -25.36
C SER A 334 -37.15 21.49 -25.90
N LEU A 335 -35.88 21.39 -26.34
CA LEU A 335 -35.18 22.10 -27.47
C LEU A 335 -33.64 21.87 -27.36
N PRO A 336 -32.83 22.08 -28.42
CA PRO A 336 -32.85 21.53 -29.77
C PRO A 336 -31.55 20.76 -30.13
N GLN A 337 -31.61 19.99 -31.23
CA GLN A 337 -30.47 19.32 -31.88
C GLN A 337 -29.45 20.33 -32.43
N ILE A 338 -28.16 20.03 -32.25
CA ILE A 338 -27.05 20.69 -32.94
C ILE A 338 -26.43 19.67 -33.90
N ASP A 339 -26.57 19.93 -35.20
CA ASP A 339 -25.90 19.21 -36.28
C ASP A 339 -24.39 19.53 -36.28
N SER A 340 -23.57 18.50 -36.19
CA SER A 340 -22.12 18.60 -36.38
C SER A 340 -21.76 18.15 -37.80
N GLN A 341 -21.51 19.11 -38.70
CA GLN A 341 -20.83 18.87 -39.96
C GLN A 341 -19.30 18.85 -39.74
N LEU A 342 -18.65 17.79 -40.22
CA LEU A 342 -17.19 17.62 -40.25
C LEU A 342 -16.74 17.57 -41.72
N PRO A 343 -15.74 18.35 -42.15
CA PRO A 343 -15.27 18.32 -43.53
C PRO A 343 -14.27 17.18 -43.78
N SER A 344 -14.50 16.46 -44.87
CA SER A 344 -13.62 15.45 -45.47
C SER A 344 -12.42 16.10 -46.16
N LEU A 345 -11.21 15.61 -45.93
CA LEU A 345 -10.02 15.97 -46.69
C LEU A 345 -9.28 14.72 -47.20
N GLY A 346 -9.43 14.51 -48.51
CA GLY A 346 -8.37 14.24 -49.49
C GLY A 346 -7.39 13.10 -49.21
N SER A 347 -7.66 11.94 -49.82
CA SER A 347 -6.71 10.85 -50.01
C SER A 347 -5.85 11.11 -51.24
N ALA A 348 -4.53 11.03 -51.11
CA ALA A 348 -3.58 11.03 -52.23
C ALA A 348 -2.80 9.71 -52.24
N ALA A 349 -2.95 8.98 -53.33
CA ALA A 349 -2.33 7.70 -53.62
C ALA A 349 -0.84 7.85 -53.94
N LEU A 350 -0.02 6.92 -53.45
CA LEU A 350 1.27 6.57 -54.04
C LEU A 350 1.48 5.06 -53.94
N THR A 351 1.45 4.44 -55.12
CA THR A 351 1.73 3.05 -55.41
C THR A 351 3.24 2.81 -55.40
N LEU A 352 3.71 1.77 -54.73
CA LEU A 352 4.97 1.12 -55.09
C LEU A 352 4.87 -0.38 -54.80
N GLU A 353 5.00 -1.18 -55.85
CA GLU A 353 5.04 -2.64 -55.81
C GLU A 353 6.41 -3.12 -55.29
N ALA A 354 6.39 -4.10 -54.39
CA ALA A 354 7.51 -5.01 -54.18
C ALA A 354 6.95 -6.39 -53.76
N ARG A 355 7.05 -7.34 -54.69
CA ARG A 355 6.88 -8.78 -54.47
C ARG A 355 8.06 -9.29 -53.66
N GLU A 356 7.83 -9.87 -52.48
CA GLU A 356 8.73 -10.87 -51.91
C GLU A 356 8.02 -11.76 -50.87
N SER A 357 8.08 -13.07 -51.14
CA SER A 357 7.89 -14.25 -50.27
C SER A 357 6.92 -14.18 -49.08
N ALA A 358 5.87 -15.01 -49.15
CA ALA A 358 4.92 -15.32 -48.08
C ALA A 358 5.63 -15.88 -46.82
N PRO A 359 5.54 -15.20 -45.66
CA PRO A 359 5.84 -15.82 -44.38
C PRO A 359 4.63 -16.63 -43.92
N ARG A 360 4.88 -17.84 -43.38
CA ARG A 360 3.87 -18.65 -42.69
C ARG A 360 3.24 -17.81 -41.58
N ASP A 361 1.92 -17.66 -41.61
CA ASP A 361 1.15 -16.91 -40.62
C ASP A 361 1.46 -17.43 -39.21
N PRO A 362 2.08 -16.61 -38.33
CA PRO A 362 2.18 -16.97 -36.92
C PRO A 362 0.76 -16.96 -36.33
N PRO A 363 0.46 -17.82 -35.33
CA PRO A 363 -0.88 -17.90 -34.77
C PRO A 363 -1.34 -16.54 -34.22
N LEU A 364 -2.33 -15.96 -34.89
CA LEU A 364 -3.03 -14.71 -34.56
C LEU A 364 -3.84 -14.89 -33.27
N CYS A 365 -3.15 -14.81 -32.14
CA CYS A 365 -3.71 -14.48 -30.83
C CYS A 365 -2.65 -13.66 -30.08
N THR A 366 -2.31 -12.48 -30.62
CA THR A 366 -1.61 -11.47 -29.83
C THR A 366 -2.57 -11.02 -28.73
N GLY A 367 -2.32 -11.46 -27.50
CA GLY A 367 -3.05 -10.99 -26.33
C GLY A 367 -2.98 -9.47 -26.20
N ILE A 368 -3.57 -8.93 -25.13
CA ILE A 368 -3.62 -7.50 -24.76
C ILE A 368 -2.27 -6.75 -24.88
N ASP A 369 -1.15 -7.45 -25.01
CA ASP A 369 0.19 -6.96 -25.27
C ASP A 369 0.35 -6.14 -26.58
N GLY A 370 -0.63 -6.19 -27.50
CA GLY A 370 -0.60 -5.38 -28.73
C GLY A 370 -0.95 -3.89 -28.56
N LEU A 371 -1.75 -3.52 -27.55
CA LEU A 371 -2.16 -2.12 -27.37
C LEU A 371 -1.02 -1.28 -26.79
N THR A 372 -0.75 -0.13 -27.42
CA THR A 372 0.19 0.84 -26.85
C THR A 372 -0.33 1.38 -25.51
N LEU A 373 0.55 1.88 -24.64
CA LEU A 373 0.13 2.51 -23.38
C LEU A 373 -0.83 3.69 -23.61
N ARG A 374 -0.65 4.41 -24.71
CA ARG A 374 -1.51 5.52 -25.13
C ARG A 374 -2.91 5.03 -25.49
N ASP A 375 -3.03 3.91 -26.21
CA ASP A 375 -4.33 3.32 -26.54
C ASP A 375 -5.06 2.86 -25.27
N ARG A 376 -4.34 2.22 -24.34
CA ARG A 376 -4.91 1.78 -23.06
C ARG A 376 -5.44 2.95 -22.24
N TYR A 377 -4.71 4.06 -22.17
CA TYR A 377 -5.22 5.25 -21.47
C TYR A 377 -6.39 5.93 -22.20
N SER A 378 -6.33 5.98 -23.53
CA SER A 378 -7.42 6.56 -24.33
C SER A 378 -8.72 5.80 -24.10
N LEU A 379 -8.60 4.47 -24.01
CA LEU A 379 -9.66 3.56 -23.66
C LEU A 379 -10.18 3.79 -22.22
N GLU A 380 -9.28 3.90 -21.24
CA GLU A 380 -9.65 4.21 -19.85
C GLU A 380 -10.40 5.55 -19.76
N ARG A 381 -9.93 6.60 -20.44
CA ARG A 381 -10.60 7.91 -20.50
C ARG A 381 -11.97 7.84 -21.15
N ALA A 382 -12.11 7.10 -22.24
CA ALA A 382 -13.41 6.88 -22.87
C ALA A 382 -14.37 6.16 -21.91
N ALA A 383 -13.88 5.17 -21.15
CA ALA A 383 -14.66 4.45 -20.16
C ALA A 383 -15.10 5.37 -18.99
N PHE A 384 -14.20 6.22 -18.49
CA PHE A 384 -14.54 7.23 -17.49
C PHE A 384 -15.57 8.24 -18.00
N HIS A 385 -15.40 8.71 -19.23
CA HIS A 385 -16.34 9.67 -19.83
C HIS A 385 -17.74 9.08 -19.96
N LEU A 386 -17.83 7.85 -20.46
CA LEU A 386 -19.10 7.14 -20.59
C LEU A 386 -19.77 6.90 -19.22
N LEU A 387 -18.99 6.55 -18.21
CA LEU A 387 -19.51 6.40 -16.85
C LEU A 387 -20.01 7.74 -16.29
N ARG A 388 -19.28 8.84 -16.49
CA ARG A 388 -19.70 10.18 -16.09
C ARG A 388 -20.96 10.67 -16.80
N GLN A 389 -21.15 10.32 -18.07
CA GLN A 389 -22.38 10.62 -18.81
C GLN A 389 -23.61 9.93 -18.22
N SER A 390 -23.43 8.84 -17.48
CA SER A 390 -24.51 8.11 -16.80
C SER A 390 -24.83 8.61 -15.38
N PHE A 391 -24.08 9.59 -14.86
CA PHE A 391 -24.26 10.12 -13.50
C PHE A 391 -25.29 11.25 -13.34
N PRO A 392 -25.58 12.10 -14.35
CA PRO A 392 -26.60 13.13 -14.23
C PRO A 392 -27.98 12.58 -13.87
N ARG A 393 -28.81 13.46 -13.30
CA ARG A 393 -30.20 13.13 -12.95
C ARG A 393 -31.00 12.87 -14.23
N SER A 394 -31.87 11.86 -14.18
CA SER A 394 -32.88 11.56 -15.22
C SER A 394 -34.26 11.49 -14.59
N GLU A 395 -35.30 11.23 -15.38
CA GLU A 395 -36.66 11.01 -14.89
C GLU A 395 -36.75 9.87 -13.86
N HIS A 396 -35.84 8.91 -13.93
CA HIS A 396 -35.91 7.68 -13.15
C HIS A 396 -34.65 7.42 -12.31
N PHE A 397 -33.71 8.35 -12.26
CA PHE A 397 -32.48 8.25 -11.49
C PHE A 397 -32.11 9.60 -10.88
N ASP A 398 -32.00 9.64 -9.55
CA ASP A 398 -31.73 10.88 -8.81
C ASP A 398 -30.36 11.49 -9.06
N GLY A 399 -29.46 10.78 -9.74
CA GLY A 399 -28.11 11.21 -10.06
C GLY A 399 -27.06 10.79 -9.03
N LEU A 400 -25.81 10.77 -9.48
CA LEU A 400 -24.61 10.69 -8.66
C LEU A 400 -23.77 11.95 -8.89
N GLU A 401 -22.96 12.31 -7.90
CA GLU A 401 -21.97 13.38 -8.01
C GLU A 401 -20.58 12.87 -7.65
N GLU A 402 -19.56 13.52 -8.22
CA GLU A 402 -18.14 13.38 -7.89
C GLU A 402 -17.69 14.52 -6.96
N PRO A 403 -16.56 14.39 -6.25
CA PRO A 403 -16.03 15.48 -5.46
C PRO A 403 -15.66 16.67 -6.35
N ALA A 404 -15.96 17.89 -5.89
CA ALA A 404 -15.62 19.12 -6.60
C ALA A 404 -14.11 19.27 -6.86
N VAL A 405 -13.30 18.72 -5.95
CA VAL A 405 -11.86 18.57 -6.13
C VAL A 405 -11.59 17.15 -6.64
N PRO A 406 -11.04 16.99 -7.86
CA PRO A 406 -10.72 15.67 -8.41
C PRO A 406 -9.83 14.86 -7.47
N LEU A 407 -9.98 13.54 -7.55
CA LEU A 407 -9.04 12.65 -6.90
C LEU A 407 -7.65 12.80 -7.54
N PRO A 408 -6.56 12.71 -6.75
CA PRO A 408 -5.22 12.70 -7.29
C PRO A 408 -5.03 11.56 -8.31
N PRO A 409 -4.30 11.77 -9.41
CA PRO A 409 -4.11 10.75 -10.47
C PRO A 409 -3.56 9.40 -9.98
N PHE A 410 -2.94 9.36 -8.79
CA PHE A 410 -2.35 8.16 -8.19
C PHE A 410 -3.16 7.61 -7.01
N ALA A 411 -4.38 8.10 -6.80
CA ALA A 411 -5.29 7.50 -5.84
C ALA A 411 -5.51 6.02 -6.19
N ARG A 412 -5.71 5.18 -5.17
CA ARG A 412 -6.01 3.76 -5.42
C ARG A 412 -7.37 3.54 -6.07
N VAL A 413 -8.22 4.55 -5.98
CA VAL A 413 -9.59 4.61 -6.49
C VAL A 413 -9.57 5.57 -7.68
N ASP A 414 -10.26 5.22 -8.77
CA ASP A 414 -10.27 6.05 -9.97
C ASP A 414 -11.39 7.11 -9.92
N LEU A 415 -12.48 6.78 -9.22
CA LEU A 415 -13.62 7.67 -8.99
C LEU A 415 -14.08 7.56 -7.54
N ALA A 416 -14.70 8.63 -7.05
CA ALA A 416 -15.41 8.69 -5.78
C ALA A 416 -16.80 9.24 -6.07
N VAL A 417 -17.84 8.47 -5.75
CA VAL A 417 -19.23 8.87 -6.05
C VAL A 417 -20.13 8.82 -4.83
N ARG A 418 -21.14 9.68 -4.81
CA ARG A 418 -22.25 9.64 -3.83
C ARG A 418 -23.56 10.12 -4.49
N PRO A 419 -24.73 9.86 -3.90
CA PRO A 419 -26.00 10.38 -4.40
C PRO A 419 -25.96 11.91 -4.53
N PHE A 420 -26.54 12.43 -5.60
CA PHE A 420 -26.59 13.86 -5.88
C PHE A 420 -27.23 14.64 -4.71
N GLY A 421 -26.60 15.74 -4.29
CA GLY A 421 -27.08 16.58 -3.19
C GLY A 421 -26.83 16.03 -1.78
N CYS A 422 -26.14 14.89 -1.65
CA CYS A 422 -25.71 14.37 -0.35
C CYS A 422 -24.70 15.33 0.30
N LYS A 423 -24.97 15.78 1.54
CA LYS A 423 -24.09 16.71 2.26
C LYS A 423 -23.00 16.03 3.09
N GLU A 424 -23.13 14.72 3.33
CA GLU A 424 -22.18 13.95 4.13
C GLU A 424 -20.90 13.67 3.34
N ASP A 425 -19.74 13.82 3.97
CA ASP A 425 -18.44 13.46 3.39
C ASP A 425 -18.24 11.94 3.41
N LEU A 426 -19.11 11.23 2.70
CA LEU A 426 -19.12 9.77 2.58
C LEU A 426 -19.17 9.40 1.10
N TRP A 427 -18.06 8.91 0.59
CA TRP A 427 -17.87 8.59 -0.82
C TRP A 427 -17.74 7.08 -1.00
N LEU A 428 -18.36 6.57 -2.05
CA LEU A 428 -18.15 5.20 -2.52
C LEU A 428 -16.89 5.18 -3.40
N PRO A 429 -15.83 4.48 -2.98
CA PRO A 429 -14.63 4.35 -3.80
C PRO A 429 -14.88 3.38 -4.97
N VAL A 430 -14.64 3.84 -6.20
CA VAL A 430 -14.84 3.08 -7.44
C VAL A 430 -13.52 2.97 -8.22
N GLN A 431 -13.15 1.76 -8.60
CA GLN A 431 -12.04 1.47 -9.51
C GLN A 431 -12.62 1.05 -10.86
N VAL A 432 -12.14 1.63 -11.94
CA VAL A 432 -12.61 1.35 -13.30
C VAL A 432 -11.55 0.55 -14.04
N LYS A 433 -11.97 -0.51 -14.71
CA LYS A 433 -11.14 -1.31 -15.60
C LYS A 433 -11.77 -1.31 -16.98
N SER A 434 -10.96 -1.10 -18.01
CA SER A 434 -11.45 -1.06 -19.39
C SER A 434 -10.72 -2.05 -20.29
N THR A 435 -11.42 -2.60 -21.26
CA THR A 435 -10.84 -3.39 -22.36
C THR A 435 -11.46 -2.97 -23.69
N ALA A 436 -10.67 -3.02 -24.77
CA ALA A 436 -11.14 -2.85 -26.15
C ALA A 436 -11.19 -4.20 -26.88
N HIS A 437 -10.67 -5.25 -26.24
CA HIS A 437 -10.39 -6.51 -26.91
C HIS A 437 -11.45 -7.54 -26.55
N ARG A 438 -12.16 -7.98 -27.57
CA ARG A 438 -13.02 -9.17 -27.54
C ARG A 438 -12.26 -10.31 -28.20
N SER A 439 -11.75 -11.23 -27.40
CA SER A 439 -11.14 -12.47 -27.93
C SER A 439 -12.22 -13.52 -28.18
N LYS A 440 -12.11 -14.25 -29.29
CA LYS A 440 -12.69 -15.58 -29.41
C LYS A 440 -11.66 -16.56 -28.87
N TRP A 441 -12.04 -17.38 -27.89
CA TRP A 441 -11.13 -18.42 -27.41
C TRP A 441 -11.03 -19.48 -28.51
N GLN A 442 -9.83 -19.96 -28.87
CA GLN A 442 -9.60 -20.82 -30.06
C GLN A 442 -10.49 -22.07 -30.16
N LYS A 443 -11.14 -22.48 -29.06
CA LYS A 443 -12.07 -23.62 -29.00
C LYS A 443 -13.48 -23.28 -28.50
N ALA A 444 -13.74 -22.04 -28.07
CA ALA A 444 -15.07 -21.65 -27.59
C ALA A 444 -15.71 -20.65 -28.55
N THR A 445 -17.01 -20.86 -28.79
CA THR A 445 -17.84 -19.98 -29.61
C THR A 445 -18.17 -18.66 -28.90
N SER A 446 -18.03 -18.61 -27.57
CA SER A 446 -18.38 -17.44 -26.75
C SER A 446 -17.30 -16.36 -26.74
N ALA A 447 -17.74 -15.11 -26.69
CA ALA A 447 -16.86 -13.96 -26.53
C ALA A 447 -16.18 -13.95 -25.15
N LEU A 448 -14.95 -13.44 -25.10
CA LEU A 448 -14.15 -13.30 -23.88
C LEU A 448 -13.59 -11.89 -23.75
N TRP A 449 -13.79 -11.28 -22.58
CA TRP A 449 -13.25 -9.98 -22.18
C TRP A 449 -12.28 -10.14 -21.02
N ASP A 450 -11.05 -9.64 -21.19
CA ASP A 450 -10.00 -9.72 -20.19
C ASP A 450 -9.74 -8.36 -19.54
N PHE A 451 -9.74 -8.34 -18.20
CA PHE A 451 -9.42 -7.19 -17.37
C PHE A 451 -8.26 -7.52 -16.43
N HIS A 452 -7.36 -6.56 -16.24
CA HIS A 452 -6.16 -6.73 -15.40
C HIS A 452 -6.18 -5.78 -14.20
N GLY A 453 -5.42 -6.12 -13.15
CA GLY A 453 -5.26 -5.25 -11.98
C GLY A 453 -6.50 -5.16 -11.10
N VAL A 454 -7.36 -6.17 -11.11
CA VAL A 454 -8.65 -6.18 -10.35
C VAL A 454 -8.48 -6.54 -8.88
N ARG A 455 -7.30 -7.04 -8.47
CA ARG A 455 -7.07 -7.55 -7.11
C ARG A 455 -6.73 -6.43 -6.12
N GLY A 456 -7.11 -6.65 -4.86
CA GLY A 456 -6.60 -5.92 -3.71
C GLY A 456 -7.28 -4.56 -3.52
N TYR A 457 -8.50 -4.43 -4.01
CA TYR A 457 -9.31 -3.23 -3.92
C TYR A 457 -10.48 -3.46 -2.96
N GLU A 458 -10.65 -2.60 -1.96
CA GLU A 458 -11.69 -2.77 -0.94
C GLU A 458 -13.06 -2.18 -1.35
N GLY A 459 -13.12 -1.44 -2.47
CA GLY A 459 -14.31 -0.74 -2.94
C GLY A 459 -15.09 -1.50 -4.02
N VAL A 460 -15.69 -0.75 -4.95
CA VAL A 460 -16.39 -1.28 -6.13
C VAL A 460 -15.47 -1.28 -7.36
N VAL A 461 -15.42 -2.39 -8.09
CA VAL A 461 -14.73 -2.47 -9.39
C VAL A 461 -15.77 -2.45 -10.51
N VAL A 462 -15.64 -1.50 -11.44
CA VAL A 462 -16.48 -1.36 -12.64
C VAL A 462 -15.65 -1.77 -13.85
N CYS A 463 -16.06 -2.82 -14.55
CA CYS A 463 -15.41 -3.33 -15.75
C CYS A 463 -16.18 -2.85 -16.98
N ILE A 464 -15.53 -2.20 -17.93
CA ILE A 464 -16.16 -1.61 -19.14
C ILE A 464 -15.47 -2.16 -20.40
N SER A 465 -16.24 -2.75 -21.30
CA SER A 465 -15.77 -3.11 -22.64
C SER A 465 -16.17 -2.02 -23.64
N LEU A 466 -15.19 -1.45 -24.34
CA LEU A 466 -15.38 -0.51 -25.44
C LEU A 466 -14.84 -1.14 -26.72
N GLU A 467 -15.61 -2.07 -27.25
CA GLU A 467 -15.22 -2.84 -28.44
C GLU A 467 -15.05 -1.91 -29.63
N ARG A 468 -13.92 -2.04 -30.32
CA ARG A 468 -13.74 -1.41 -31.63
C ARG A 468 -14.29 -2.37 -32.69
N PRO A 469 -15.03 -1.89 -33.70
CA PRO A 469 -15.49 -2.75 -34.79
C PRO A 469 -14.29 -3.41 -35.44
N VAL A 470 -14.35 -4.73 -35.63
CA VAL A 470 -13.24 -5.52 -36.21
C VAL A 470 -13.10 -5.19 -37.70
N HIS A 471 -14.22 -4.88 -38.34
CA HIS A 471 -14.29 -4.42 -39.72
C HIS A 471 -15.00 -3.07 -39.78
N GLU A 472 -14.52 -2.15 -40.62
CA GLU A 472 -15.11 -0.80 -40.80
C GLU A 472 -16.61 -0.82 -41.16
N LYS A 473 -17.13 -1.97 -41.62
CA LYS A 473 -18.54 -2.17 -41.98
C LYS A 473 -19.42 -2.68 -40.84
N GLU A 474 -18.85 -3.10 -39.70
CA GLU A 474 -19.64 -3.55 -38.55
C GLU A 474 -20.15 -2.35 -37.75
N VAL A 475 -21.44 -2.40 -37.39
CA VAL A 475 -22.02 -1.41 -36.47
C VAL A 475 -21.29 -1.53 -35.13
N PRO A 476 -20.75 -0.44 -34.56
CA PRO A 476 -20.07 -0.50 -33.28
C PRO A 476 -20.97 -1.15 -32.23
N GLU A 477 -20.49 -2.24 -31.61
CA GLU A 477 -21.22 -2.84 -30.51
C GLU A 477 -21.38 -1.85 -29.36
N ARG A 478 -22.51 -1.93 -28.67
CA ARG A 478 -22.76 -1.08 -27.51
C ARG A 478 -21.74 -1.41 -26.41
N PRO A 479 -21.25 -0.39 -25.69
CA PRO A 479 -20.40 -0.60 -24.54
C PRO A 479 -21.04 -1.55 -23.51
N LYS A 480 -20.28 -2.54 -23.04
CA LYS A 480 -20.72 -3.48 -21.99
C LYS A 480 -20.14 -3.06 -20.65
N VAL A 481 -20.90 -3.18 -19.56
CA VAL A 481 -20.43 -2.81 -18.22
C VAL A 481 -20.85 -3.82 -17.16
N TRP A 482 -19.93 -4.11 -16.23
CA TRP A 482 -20.15 -4.97 -15.09
C TRP A 482 -19.71 -4.30 -13.79
N VAL A 483 -20.39 -4.63 -12.70
CA VAL A 483 -20.09 -4.12 -11.35
C VAL A 483 -19.79 -5.27 -10.41
N PHE A 484 -18.64 -5.18 -9.75
CA PHE A 484 -18.19 -6.16 -8.77
C PHE A 484 -17.77 -5.49 -7.47
N PHE A 485 -17.88 -6.22 -6.36
CA PHE A 485 -17.19 -5.84 -5.13
C PHE A 485 -15.72 -6.27 -5.22
N GLY A 486 -14.79 -5.38 -4.88
CA GLY A 486 -13.36 -5.65 -5.04
C GLY A 486 -12.85 -6.81 -4.15
N SER A 487 -13.48 -7.04 -3.00
CA SER A 487 -13.20 -8.20 -2.14
C SER A 487 -13.42 -9.55 -2.84
N ARG A 488 -14.22 -9.58 -3.91
CA ARG A 488 -14.43 -10.78 -4.74
C ARG A 488 -13.14 -11.27 -5.41
N PHE A 489 -12.14 -10.40 -5.54
CA PHE A 489 -10.89 -10.68 -6.26
C PHE A 489 -9.69 -10.89 -5.33
N ASP A 490 -9.89 -10.92 -4.01
CA ASP A 490 -8.80 -11.06 -3.04
C ASP A 490 -8.01 -12.38 -3.20
N SER A 491 -8.69 -13.43 -3.69
CA SER A 491 -8.14 -14.75 -3.98
C SER A 491 -7.39 -14.87 -5.31
N PHE A 492 -7.42 -13.85 -6.18
CA PHE A 492 -6.75 -13.93 -7.49
C PHE A 492 -5.23 -13.82 -7.32
N CYS A 493 -4.42 -14.36 -8.24
CA CYS A 493 -2.96 -14.11 -8.24
C CYS A 493 -2.68 -12.64 -8.54
N SER A 494 -1.62 -12.04 -7.97
CA SER A 494 -1.28 -10.63 -8.25
C SER A 494 -0.75 -10.46 -9.68
N PRO A 495 -1.16 -9.45 -10.47
CA PRO A 495 -1.97 -8.28 -10.11
C PRO A 495 -3.51 -8.47 -10.20
N GLY A 496 -3.98 -9.68 -10.47
CA GLY A 496 -5.38 -10.04 -10.66
C GLY A 496 -5.77 -9.96 -12.12
N ARG A 497 -6.23 -11.07 -12.71
CA ARG A 497 -6.81 -11.12 -14.05
C ARG A 497 -8.25 -11.61 -13.93
N LEU A 498 -9.20 -10.84 -14.44
CA LEU A 498 -10.60 -11.22 -14.56
C LEU A 498 -10.92 -11.45 -16.03
N ALA A 499 -11.32 -12.67 -16.35
CA ALA A 499 -11.85 -13.02 -17.65
C ALA A 499 -13.38 -13.15 -17.53
N ILE A 500 -14.12 -12.37 -18.32
CA ILE A 500 -15.57 -12.45 -18.41
C ILE A 500 -15.89 -13.12 -19.75
N THR A 501 -16.47 -14.31 -19.69
CA THR A 501 -17.00 -15.00 -20.87
C THR A 501 -18.47 -14.64 -21.00
N GLU A 502 -18.93 -14.43 -22.23
CA GLU A 502 -20.35 -14.24 -22.55
C GLU A 502 -21.19 -15.37 -21.98
N ASP A 503 -22.21 -15.00 -21.20
CA ASP A 503 -23.10 -15.89 -20.45
C ASP A 503 -22.37 -16.84 -19.46
N GLY A 504 -21.13 -16.51 -19.12
CA GLY A 504 -20.31 -17.23 -18.17
C GLY A 504 -20.57 -16.82 -16.72
N LYS A 505 -19.77 -17.39 -15.81
CA LYS A 505 -19.88 -17.20 -14.35
C LYS A 505 -19.91 -15.74 -13.88
N HIS A 506 -19.24 -14.84 -14.61
CA HIS A 506 -19.11 -13.43 -14.25
C HIS A 506 -20.08 -12.52 -15.01
N ASP A 507 -20.73 -13.06 -16.03
CA ASP A 507 -21.63 -12.33 -16.91
C ASP A 507 -23.08 -12.70 -16.60
N THR A 508 -23.58 -12.15 -15.49
CA THR A 508 -24.88 -12.48 -14.90
C THR A 508 -25.72 -11.22 -14.79
N GLU A 509 -27.05 -11.33 -14.72
CA GLU A 509 -27.93 -10.17 -14.49
C GLU A 509 -27.56 -9.37 -13.23
N ALA A 510 -27.05 -10.05 -12.18
CA ALA A 510 -26.63 -9.41 -10.94
C ALA A 510 -25.35 -8.54 -11.07
N THR A 511 -24.52 -8.81 -12.08
CA THR A 511 -23.25 -8.11 -12.31
C THR A 511 -23.31 -7.21 -13.53
N ARG A 512 -24.07 -7.58 -14.56
CA ARG A 512 -24.26 -6.83 -15.81
C ARG A 512 -25.08 -5.57 -15.56
N CYS A 513 -24.63 -4.46 -16.11
CA CYS A 513 -25.27 -3.16 -16.02
C CYS A 513 -25.40 -2.54 -17.42
N SER A 514 -26.16 -1.46 -17.52
CA SER A 514 -26.34 -0.67 -18.73
C SER A 514 -26.01 0.81 -18.49
N PHE A 515 -25.62 1.52 -19.56
CA PHE A 515 -25.46 2.98 -19.54
C PHE A 515 -26.77 3.72 -19.87
N GLY A 516 -27.71 3.08 -20.56
CA GLY A 516 -29.02 3.62 -20.89
C GLY A 516 -30.14 3.03 -20.03
N GLU A 517 -31.28 3.71 -19.96
CA GLU A 517 -32.44 3.28 -19.16
C GLU A 517 -33.30 2.17 -19.80
N GLY A 518 -32.77 1.49 -20.83
CA GLY A 518 -33.47 0.42 -21.55
C GLY A 518 -33.61 -0.88 -20.75
N ARG A 519 -34.72 -1.59 -20.95
CA ARG A 519 -35.08 -2.81 -20.20
C ARG A 519 -34.26 -4.07 -20.54
N PHE A 520 -33.41 -4.03 -21.57
CA PHE A 520 -32.89 -5.25 -22.19
C PHE A 520 -31.50 -5.70 -21.71
N GLU A 521 -30.76 -4.90 -20.93
CA GLU A 521 -29.32 -5.16 -20.66
C GLU A 521 -28.91 -4.98 -19.18
N GLY A 522 -29.81 -5.27 -18.24
CA GLY A 522 -29.53 -5.21 -16.80
C GLY A 522 -29.82 -3.83 -16.16
N SER A 523 -29.32 -3.62 -14.93
CA SER A 523 -29.61 -2.39 -14.19
C SER A 523 -28.76 -1.20 -14.65
N HIS A 524 -29.35 -0.01 -14.72
CA HIS A 524 -28.60 1.24 -14.97
C HIS A 524 -27.43 1.40 -13.98
N ILE A 525 -26.22 1.62 -14.49
CA ILE A 525 -24.98 1.66 -13.70
C ILE A 525 -25.04 2.70 -12.56
N GLY A 526 -25.60 3.88 -12.81
CA GLY A 526 -25.78 4.92 -11.79
C GLY A 526 -26.69 4.47 -10.65
N ARG A 527 -27.78 3.75 -10.97
CA ARG A 527 -28.68 3.20 -9.93
C ARG A 527 -28.01 2.09 -9.14
N ARG A 528 -27.21 1.24 -9.80
CA ARG A 528 -26.46 0.18 -9.14
C ARG A 528 -25.46 0.75 -8.13
N LEU A 529 -24.68 1.74 -8.53
CA LEU A 529 -23.72 2.42 -7.65
C LEU A 529 -24.42 3.18 -6.51
N SER A 530 -25.53 3.86 -6.77
CA SER A 530 -26.34 4.52 -5.74
C SER A 530 -26.90 3.53 -4.71
N SER A 531 -27.42 2.39 -5.17
CA SER A 531 -27.89 1.30 -4.30
C SER A 531 -26.77 0.75 -3.41
N ILE A 532 -25.57 0.51 -3.96
CA ILE A 532 -24.40 0.08 -3.19
C ILE A 532 -24.02 1.14 -2.15
N TRP A 533 -24.04 2.42 -2.51
CA TRP A 533 -23.75 3.51 -1.57
C TRP A 533 -24.75 3.53 -0.41
N PHE A 534 -26.06 3.41 -0.67
CA PHE A 534 -27.08 3.38 0.38
C PHE A 534 -26.98 2.15 1.27
N GLN A 535 -26.65 0.98 0.72
CA GLN A 535 -26.37 -0.22 1.49
C GLN A 535 -25.18 0.03 2.42
N ALA A 536 -24.05 0.50 1.88
CA ALA A 536 -22.84 0.77 2.64
C ALA A 536 -23.08 1.82 3.75
N LYS A 537 -23.88 2.87 3.48
CA LYS A 537 -24.27 3.87 4.49
C LYS A 537 -25.04 3.26 5.65
N LYS A 538 -25.91 2.29 5.38
CA LYS A 538 -26.66 1.54 6.41
C LYS A 538 -25.81 0.48 7.11
N GLY A 539 -24.52 0.36 6.78
CA GLY A 539 -23.66 -0.72 7.26
C GLY A 539 -24.01 -2.08 6.67
N LEU A 540 -24.76 -2.11 5.56
CA LEU A 540 -25.14 -3.32 4.83
C LEU A 540 -24.17 -3.55 3.67
N GLY A 541 -23.82 -4.81 3.43
CA GLY A 541 -22.93 -5.21 2.34
C GLY A 541 -21.45 -5.13 2.69
N VAL A 542 -20.59 -5.31 1.67
CA VAL A 542 -19.14 -5.45 1.84
C VAL A 542 -18.36 -4.15 1.62
N CYS A 543 -18.96 -3.14 0.99
CA CYS A 543 -18.31 -1.88 0.71
C CYS A 543 -18.32 -0.96 1.93
N ARG A 544 -17.22 -0.21 2.12
CA ARG A 544 -17.12 0.85 3.13
C ARG A 544 -17.05 2.21 2.44
N LEU A 545 -17.90 3.13 2.87
CA LEU A 545 -17.79 4.54 2.49
C LEU A 545 -16.57 5.15 3.18
N ARG A 546 -15.92 6.11 2.52
CA ARG A 546 -14.74 6.81 3.02
C ARG A 546 -14.94 8.32 2.87
N ASP A 547 -14.37 9.10 3.77
CA ASP A 547 -14.26 10.55 3.59
C ASP A 547 -13.31 10.88 2.43
N LEU A 548 -13.53 12.04 1.80
CA LEU A 548 -12.75 12.45 0.63
C LEU A 548 -11.26 12.53 0.95
N TYR A 549 -10.92 13.05 2.15
CA TYR A 549 -9.54 13.18 2.59
C TYR A 549 -8.85 11.81 2.65
N THR A 550 -9.48 10.79 3.24
CA THR A 550 -8.99 9.41 3.26
C THR A 550 -8.73 8.89 1.85
N LEU A 551 -9.64 9.11 0.90
CA LEU A 551 -9.44 8.68 -0.50
C LEU A 551 -8.25 9.38 -1.16
N GLN A 552 -8.08 10.69 -0.91
CA GLN A 552 -6.99 11.48 -1.45
C GLN A 552 -5.61 11.07 -0.90
N ILE A 553 -5.53 10.61 0.36
CA ILE A 553 -4.26 10.22 1.01
C ILE A 553 -3.89 8.74 0.86
N GLN A 554 -4.74 7.89 0.27
CA GLN A 554 -4.45 6.46 0.02
C GLN A 554 -3.34 6.21 -1.02
N GLN A 555 -2.54 7.22 -1.34
CA GLN A 555 -1.42 7.15 -2.26
C GLN A 555 -0.20 6.48 -1.62
N SER A 556 0.73 6.02 -2.48
CA SER A 556 2.07 5.70 -2.00
C SER A 556 2.72 6.96 -1.39
N PRO A 557 3.58 6.84 -0.37
CA PRO A 557 4.26 8.00 0.22
C PRO A 557 5.00 8.88 -0.80
N ASN A 558 5.51 8.28 -1.88
CA ASN A 558 6.19 9.00 -2.96
C ASN A 558 5.21 9.83 -3.79
N HIS A 559 4.10 9.24 -4.24
CA HIS A 559 3.08 9.96 -5.01
C HIS A 559 2.45 11.08 -4.19
N LEU A 560 2.19 10.85 -2.89
CA LEU A 560 1.69 11.90 -2.01
C LEU A 560 2.68 13.07 -1.88
N ALA A 561 3.99 12.78 -1.87
CA ALA A 561 5.02 13.82 -1.83
C ALA A 561 5.06 14.64 -3.13
N GLU A 562 4.93 13.98 -4.28
CA GLU A 562 4.85 14.58 -5.62
C GLU A 562 3.57 15.41 -5.79
N TRP A 563 2.40 14.89 -5.40
CA TRP A 563 1.14 15.63 -5.43
C TRP A 563 1.18 16.87 -4.53
N ARG A 564 1.70 16.75 -3.30
CA ARG A 564 1.91 17.92 -2.42
C ARG A 564 2.90 18.91 -3.01
N MET A 565 3.91 18.44 -3.76
CA MET A 565 4.80 19.34 -4.48
C MET A 565 4.04 20.08 -5.58
N LEU A 566 3.22 19.39 -6.38
CA LEU A 566 2.39 20.04 -7.39
C LEU A 566 1.54 21.15 -6.76
N GLN A 567 0.84 20.87 -5.66
CA GLN A 567 0.04 21.89 -4.95
C GLN A 567 0.89 23.08 -4.51
N ASN A 568 2.09 22.85 -3.95
CA ASN A 568 3.01 23.93 -3.60
C ASN A 568 3.47 24.74 -4.82
N CYS A 569 3.75 24.07 -5.94
CA CYS A 569 4.13 24.72 -7.19
C CYS A 569 2.98 25.57 -7.73
N LEU A 570 1.73 25.07 -7.71
CA LEU A 570 0.55 25.83 -8.11
C LEU A 570 0.39 27.12 -7.29
N GLU A 571 0.58 27.07 -5.98
CA GLU A 571 0.57 28.27 -5.14
C GLU A 571 1.71 29.24 -5.46
N LEU A 572 2.92 28.72 -5.73
CA LEU A 572 4.05 29.55 -6.13
C LEU A 572 3.83 30.19 -7.50
N PHE A 573 3.23 29.48 -8.44
CA PHE A 573 2.94 29.97 -9.78
C PHE A 573 1.96 31.15 -9.80
N LYS A 574 1.09 31.29 -8.79
CA LYS A 574 0.25 32.48 -8.60
C LYS A 574 1.06 33.76 -8.36
N SER A 575 2.30 33.65 -7.89
CA SER A 575 3.19 34.80 -7.64
C SER A 575 3.99 35.25 -8.88
N VAL A 576 3.90 34.50 -9.98
CA VAL A 576 4.61 34.83 -11.23
C VAL A 576 3.93 36.02 -11.90
N PRO A 577 4.65 37.13 -12.19
CA PRO A 577 4.08 38.27 -12.88
C PRO A 577 3.47 37.86 -14.23
N GLY A 578 2.19 38.18 -14.44
CA GLY A 578 1.43 37.77 -15.63
C GLY A 578 0.76 36.39 -15.52
N GLY A 579 1.05 35.62 -14.46
CA GLY A 579 0.45 34.31 -14.21
C GLY A 579 0.98 33.19 -15.09
N VAL A 580 0.80 31.96 -14.62
CA VAL A 580 1.14 30.72 -15.32
C VAL A 580 -0.15 29.91 -15.46
N ASP A 581 -0.46 29.50 -16.69
CA ASP A 581 -1.43 28.45 -16.94
C ASP A 581 -0.77 27.11 -16.70
N VAL A 582 -1.43 26.25 -15.92
CA VAL A 582 -0.95 24.91 -15.61
C VAL A 582 -2.03 23.93 -16.00
N ARG A 583 -1.64 22.86 -16.68
CA ARG A 583 -2.49 21.69 -16.91
C ARG A 583 -1.70 20.43 -16.61
N GLU A 584 -2.39 19.36 -16.27
CA GLU A 584 -1.76 18.06 -16.10
C GLU A 584 -1.24 17.55 -17.45
N ALA A 585 -0.23 16.68 -17.41
CA ALA A 585 0.20 15.97 -18.60
C ALA A 585 -1.01 15.28 -19.27
N PRO A 586 -1.12 15.31 -20.61
CA PRO A 586 -2.23 14.69 -21.30
C PRO A 586 -2.38 13.19 -20.96
N TRP A 587 -1.26 12.53 -20.63
CA TRP A 587 -1.19 11.11 -20.28
C TRP A 587 -0.34 10.89 -19.00
N PRO A 588 -0.80 10.11 -17.99
CA PRO A 588 -0.03 9.78 -16.78
C PRO A 588 1.25 8.97 -17.02
N PHE A 589 1.41 8.45 -18.23
CA PHE A 589 2.60 7.72 -18.66
C PHE A 589 3.53 8.58 -19.50
N ASP A 590 3.15 9.83 -19.76
CA ASP A 590 4.06 10.79 -20.34
C ASP A 590 5.28 10.90 -19.41
N PRO A 591 6.47 11.18 -19.97
CA PRO A 591 7.68 11.33 -19.20
C PRO A 591 7.75 12.72 -18.51
N HIS A 592 6.60 13.37 -18.32
CA HIS A 592 6.41 14.63 -17.59
C HIS A 592 5.08 14.58 -16.83
N ASP A 593 4.93 15.39 -15.79
CA ASP A 593 3.74 15.33 -14.91
C ASP A 593 2.76 16.47 -15.19
N ILE A 594 3.26 17.65 -15.57
CA ILE A 594 2.44 18.82 -15.88
C ILE A 594 2.98 19.56 -17.09
N GLU A 595 2.13 20.40 -17.65
CA GLU A 595 2.50 21.36 -18.66
C GLU A 595 2.17 22.77 -18.20
N ILE A 596 3.06 23.70 -18.48
CA ILE A 596 2.95 25.10 -18.03
C ILE A 596 3.09 26.07 -19.20
N ARG A 597 2.48 27.25 -19.07
CA ARG A 597 2.61 28.33 -20.05
C ARG A 597 2.46 29.69 -19.37
N LEU A 598 3.32 30.64 -19.70
CA LEU A 598 3.12 32.03 -19.28
C LEU A 598 1.94 32.62 -20.06
N ARG A 599 0.95 33.20 -19.37
CA ARG A 599 -0.31 33.65 -20.00
C ARG A 599 -0.12 34.69 -21.12
N HIS A 600 0.99 35.41 -21.13
CA HIS A 600 1.23 36.53 -22.04
C HIS A 600 2.40 36.35 -23.00
N ALA A 601 3.18 35.25 -22.91
CA ALA A 601 4.46 35.15 -23.63
C ALA A 601 4.51 34.08 -24.73
N SER A 602 3.75 32.99 -24.61
CA SER A 602 3.81 31.88 -25.58
C SER A 602 2.44 31.26 -25.80
N HIS A 603 2.18 30.78 -27.01
CA HIS A 603 1.01 29.96 -27.32
C HIS A 603 1.21 28.49 -26.88
N HIS A 604 2.46 28.05 -26.71
CA HIS A 604 2.80 26.65 -26.47
C HIS A 604 3.03 26.35 -24.99
N PHE A 605 2.53 25.19 -24.57
CA PHE A 605 2.78 24.63 -23.25
C PHE A 605 4.16 23.97 -23.21
N LYS A 606 4.90 24.20 -22.13
CA LYS A 606 6.19 23.55 -21.83
C LYS A 606 5.96 22.39 -20.87
N LYS A 607 6.51 21.22 -21.19
CA LYS A 607 6.44 19.99 -20.39
C LYS A 607 7.35 20.09 -19.18
N VAL A 608 6.85 19.66 -18.03
CA VAL A 608 7.56 19.75 -16.75
C VAL A 608 7.48 18.42 -16.01
N GLN A 609 8.63 17.85 -15.71
CA GLN A 609 8.76 16.72 -14.80
C GLN A 609 8.90 17.22 -13.37
N LEU A 610 8.14 16.63 -12.48
CA LEU A 610 8.12 16.85 -11.04
C LEU A 610 8.91 15.73 -10.35
N LYS A 611 9.86 16.08 -9.48
CA LYS A 611 10.54 15.12 -8.57
C LYS A 611 10.63 15.64 -7.14
N SER A 612 10.60 14.73 -6.17
CA SER A 612 11.03 15.04 -4.80
C SER A 612 12.45 14.53 -4.59
N ALA A 613 13.30 15.37 -4.01
CA ALA A 613 14.57 14.91 -3.47
C ALA A 613 14.36 14.05 -2.21
N ILE A 614 15.36 13.25 -1.87
CA ILE A 614 15.35 12.30 -0.74
C ILE A 614 16.68 12.46 0.01
N TRP A 615 16.60 12.71 1.32
CA TRP A 615 17.75 12.61 2.19
C TRP A 615 18.25 11.17 2.22
N PHE A 616 19.54 10.97 1.99
CA PHE A 616 20.15 9.66 1.94
C PHE A 616 21.24 9.53 3.01
N SER A 617 21.77 8.32 3.21
CA SER A 617 22.68 8.05 4.32
C SER A 617 23.93 8.95 4.35
N GLN A 618 24.43 9.38 3.19
CA GLN A 618 25.60 10.27 3.11
C GLN A 618 25.26 11.75 3.27
N SER A 619 23.97 12.15 3.26
CA SER A 619 23.52 13.52 3.56
C SER A 619 23.94 13.99 4.95
N ARG A 620 24.33 13.08 5.85
CA ARG A 620 24.92 13.43 7.15
C ARG A 620 26.34 13.97 7.05
N VAL A 621 27.12 13.44 6.11
CA VAL A 621 28.50 13.90 5.86
C VAL A 621 28.49 15.19 5.05
N ARG A 622 27.44 15.42 4.26
CA ARG A 622 27.24 16.64 3.48
C ARG A 622 25.85 17.24 3.78
N PRO A 623 25.73 17.99 4.88
CA PRO A 623 24.52 18.74 5.23
C PRO A 623 23.91 19.47 4.03
N GLY A 624 22.59 19.40 3.88
CA GLY A 624 21.87 20.03 2.77
C GLY A 624 21.93 19.31 1.43
N VAL A 625 22.78 18.29 1.25
CA VAL A 625 22.83 17.51 0.01
C VAL A 625 21.80 16.39 0.00
N ALA A 626 20.97 16.34 -1.04
CA ALA A 626 19.93 15.33 -1.21
C ALA A 626 20.02 14.61 -2.54
N PHE A 627 19.53 13.37 -2.57
CA PHE A 627 19.50 12.54 -3.76
C PHE A 627 18.17 12.68 -4.49
N VAL A 628 18.21 12.87 -5.80
CA VAL A 628 17.05 12.89 -6.68
C VAL A 628 17.01 11.56 -7.41
N ASN A 629 15.95 10.77 -7.16
CA ASN A 629 15.68 9.58 -7.96
C ASN A 629 15.16 10.02 -9.33
N PHE A 630 15.96 9.80 -10.36
CA PHE A 630 15.72 10.32 -11.70
C PHE A 630 15.56 9.17 -12.69
N ASN A 631 14.47 8.43 -12.54
CA ASN A 631 14.10 7.37 -13.46
C ASN A 631 12.64 7.52 -13.89
N LYS A 632 12.36 7.12 -15.15
CA LYS A 632 11.01 6.86 -15.66
C LYS A 632 10.72 5.36 -15.67
N LYS A 633 9.45 4.98 -15.51
CA LYS A 633 9.00 3.60 -15.68
C LYS A 633 8.34 3.47 -17.05
N VAL A 634 8.93 2.69 -17.93
CA VAL A 634 8.37 2.39 -19.26
C VAL A 634 8.08 0.90 -19.32
N ARG A 635 6.79 0.55 -19.40
CA ARG A 635 6.33 -0.86 -19.41
C ARG A 635 6.89 -1.69 -18.26
N GLY A 636 6.91 -1.12 -17.05
CA GLY A 636 7.46 -1.76 -15.85
C GLY A 636 8.99 -1.76 -15.74
N VAL A 637 9.70 -1.37 -16.79
CA VAL A 637 11.17 -1.27 -16.80
C VAL A 637 11.60 0.13 -16.37
N VAL A 638 12.55 0.19 -15.45
CA VAL A 638 13.15 1.45 -14.97
C VAL A 638 14.21 1.92 -15.97
N LYS A 639 14.00 3.08 -16.59
CA LYS A 639 14.90 3.71 -17.55
C LYS A 639 15.29 5.13 -17.10
N ALA A 640 16.43 5.62 -17.59
CA ALA A 640 16.75 7.04 -17.51
C ALA A 640 15.80 7.85 -18.39
N TYR A 641 15.69 9.15 -18.12
CA TYR A 641 15.01 10.07 -19.03
C TYR A 641 15.86 10.29 -20.28
N GLU A 642 15.18 10.53 -21.40
CA GLU A 642 15.75 10.73 -22.73
C GLU A 642 15.41 12.14 -23.22
N GLU A 643 16.26 12.68 -24.10
CA GLU A 643 16.05 13.98 -24.73
C GLU A 643 14.66 14.09 -25.41
N GLY A 644 13.93 15.16 -25.10
CA GLY A 644 12.57 15.45 -25.55
C GLY A 644 11.46 14.97 -24.61
N ASP A 645 11.81 14.28 -23.52
CA ASP A 645 10.86 13.80 -22.52
C ASP A 645 10.14 14.99 -21.83
N PHE A 646 10.88 15.99 -21.39
CA PHE A 646 10.33 17.18 -20.72
C PHE A 646 11.22 18.39 -20.99
N GLN A 647 10.73 19.62 -20.86
CA GLN A 647 11.58 20.82 -21.02
C GLN A 647 12.16 21.33 -19.70
N PHE A 648 11.46 21.15 -18.58
CA PHE A 648 11.95 21.52 -17.25
C PHE A 648 11.81 20.40 -16.24
N LEU A 649 12.79 20.28 -15.35
CA LEU A 649 12.72 19.46 -14.15
C LEU A 649 12.55 20.35 -12.92
N LEU A 650 11.44 20.16 -12.21
CA LEU A 650 11.18 20.79 -10.92
C LEU A 650 11.48 19.80 -9.79
N VAL A 651 12.42 20.17 -8.91
CA VAL A 651 12.79 19.32 -7.77
C VAL A 651 12.46 19.98 -6.44
N ALA A 652 11.50 19.39 -5.73
CA ALA A 652 11.18 19.76 -4.36
C ALA A 652 12.26 19.32 -3.37
N PRO A 653 12.36 20.06 -2.26
CA PRO A 653 13.24 19.68 -1.18
C PRO A 653 12.79 18.38 -0.51
N PRO A 654 13.71 17.68 0.17
CA PRO A 654 13.40 16.36 0.70
C PRO A 654 12.49 16.45 1.92
N LYS A 655 11.44 15.63 1.90
CA LYS A 655 10.44 15.55 2.98
C LYS A 655 10.68 14.41 3.96
N ASN A 656 11.63 13.52 3.68
CA ASN A 656 11.96 12.37 4.52
C ASN A 656 12.91 12.73 5.68
N LEU A 657 12.63 13.81 6.41
CA LEU A 657 13.44 14.26 7.57
C LEU A 657 13.64 13.14 8.61
N GLY A 658 12.66 12.24 8.73
CA GLY A 658 12.74 11.05 9.57
C GLY A 658 13.92 10.12 9.25
N ALA A 659 14.49 10.16 8.04
CA ALA A 659 15.66 9.33 7.67
C ALA A 659 16.99 9.92 8.18
N LEU A 660 17.13 11.24 8.23
CA LEU A 660 18.32 11.91 8.75
C LEU A 660 18.47 11.74 10.26
N SER A 661 17.33 11.78 10.98
CA SER A 661 17.26 11.73 12.45
C SER A 661 17.75 10.39 13.07
N GLN A 662 17.94 9.33 12.28
CA GLN A 662 18.13 7.96 12.82
C GLN A 662 19.55 7.55 13.29
N LYS A 663 20.57 8.43 13.27
CA LYS A 663 21.93 8.09 13.76
C LYS A 663 22.81 9.36 13.87
N PRO A 664 23.34 9.72 15.05
CA PRO A 664 24.32 10.79 15.14
C PRO A 664 25.63 10.39 14.42
N PRO A 665 26.37 11.36 13.83
CA PRO A 665 27.78 11.15 13.52
C PRO A 665 28.53 10.81 14.81
N LYS A 666 29.48 9.87 14.75
CA LYS A 666 30.45 9.67 15.86
C LYS A 666 31.15 11.01 16.06
N GLU A 667 31.10 11.55 17.27
CA GLU A 667 31.70 12.84 17.63
C GLU A 667 33.19 12.88 17.24
N PRO A 668 33.65 13.87 16.45
CA PRO A 668 34.93 14.51 16.71
C PRO A 668 34.77 15.45 17.92
N ALA A 669 35.76 15.47 18.80
CA ALA A 669 35.68 16.03 20.16
C ALA A 669 35.43 17.55 20.26
N ASP A 670 35.35 18.30 19.16
CA ASP A 670 35.44 19.78 19.20
C ASP A 670 34.34 20.52 18.40
N ALA A 671 33.09 20.05 18.37
CA ALA A 671 32.01 20.74 17.65
C ALA A 671 30.83 21.13 18.55
N GLU A 672 30.97 22.28 19.19
CA GLU A 672 30.01 22.97 20.07
C GLU A 672 28.81 23.59 19.30
N LYS A 673 28.12 22.84 18.45
CA LYS A 673 26.87 23.30 17.81
C LYS A 673 25.79 22.23 17.88
N ASP A 674 24.70 22.58 18.57
CA ASP A 674 23.52 21.74 18.72
C ASP A 674 22.98 21.27 17.34
N PRO A 675 22.96 19.96 17.05
CA PRO A 675 22.43 19.41 15.80
C PRO A 675 20.95 19.78 15.53
N LEU A 676 20.14 20.08 16.55
CA LEU A 676 18.76 20.54 16.37
C LEU A 676 18.69 21.99 15.87
N VAL A 677 19.60 22.87 16.32
CA VAL A 677 19.71 24.23 15.77
C VAL A 677 20.16 24.20 14.30
N ILE A 678 20.94 23.17 13.95
CA ILE A 678 21.29 22.90 12.55
C ILE A 678 20.06 22.44 11.76
N ILE A 679 19.22 21.54 12.30
CA ILE A 679 18.02 21.02 11.61
C ILE A 679 16.89 22.05 11.49
N GLU A 680 16.65 22.91 12.49
CA GLU A 680 15.73 24.05 12.38
C GLU A 680 16.21 25.09 11.35
N LYS A 681 17.53 25.22 11.16
CA LYS A 681 18.13 25.97 10.04
C LYS A 681 17.96 25.28 8.68
N TRP A 682 17.65 23.98 8.64
CA TRP A 682 17.30 23.28 7.40
C TRP A 682 15.80 23.47 7.14
N GLN A 683 15.42 24.72 6.91
CA GLN A 683 14.13 25.04 6.28
C GLN A 683 14.21 24.56 4.82
N SER A 684 14.21 23.24 4.63
CA SER A 684 14.37 22.62 3.33
C SER A 684 13.28 23.09 2.36
N ALA A 685 12.10 23.46 2.87
CA ALA A 685 11.02 24.10 2.13
C ALA A 685 11.42 25.41 1.40
N ARG A 686 12.56 26.03 1.73
CA ARG A 686 13.02 27.32 1.16
C ARG A 686 13.46 27.24 -0.29
N TYR A 687 13.87 26.09 -0.80
CA TYR A 687 14.47 26.01 -2.11
C TYR A 687 13.75 25.02 -3.01
N LEU A 688 13.44 25.47 -4.23
CA LEU A 688 12.93 24.66 -5.34
C LEU A 688 13.95 24.76 -6.48
N TYR A 689 14.30 23.64 -7.11
CA TYR A 689 15.09 23.69 -8.33
C TYR A 689 14.18 23.71 -9.56
N VAL A 690 14.53 24.53 -10.55
CA VAL A 690 13.86 24.61 -11.86
C VAL A 690 14.95 24.50 -12.94
N ILE A 691 15.20 23.29 -13.42
CA ILE A 691 16.38 22.96 -14.23
C ILE A 691 15.93 22.69 -15.68
N PRO A 692 16.40 23.46 -16.68
CA PRO A 692 16.11 23.16 -18.08
C PRO A 692 16.69 21.81 -18.52
N GLU A 693 15.99 21.13 -19.42
CA GLU A 693 16.40 19.83 -19.97
C GLU A 693 17.77 19.91 -20.65
N LYS A 694 17.99 20.93 -21.48
CA LYS A 694 19.28 21.24 -22.12
C LYS A 694 20.45 21.13 -21.14
N PHE A 695 20.29 21.72 -19.96
CA PHE A 695 21.34 21.72 -18.95
C PHE A 695 21.54 20.32 -18.36
N LEU A 696 20.47 19.54 -18.17
CA LEU A 696 20.57 18.15 -17.72
C LEU A 696 21.20 17.23 -18.77
N ILE A 697 21.03 17.52 -20.06
CA ILE A 697 21.71 16.82 -21.17
C ILE A 697 23.21 17.10 -21.12
N ASP A 698 23.61 18.37 -21.00
CA ASP A 698 25.02 18.77 -20.90
C ASP A 698 25.72 18.17 -19.66
N GLU A 699 24.98 17.99 -18.56
CA GLU A 699 25.47 17.32 -17.36
C GLU A 699 25.47 15.79 -17.44
N GLY A 700 25.00 15.21 -18.55
CA GLY A 700 24.85 13.76 -18.77
C GLY A 700 23.79 13.09 -17.88
N VAL A 701 22.88 13.88 -17.29
CA VAL A 701 21.79 13.39 -16.44
C VAL A 701 20.64 12.83 -17.29
N VAL A 702 20.30 13.51 -18.38
CA VAL A 702 19.35 13.03 -19.40
C VAL A 702 20.14 12.32 -20.50
N ALA A 703 19.63 11.19 -20.98
CA ALA A 703 20.23 10.44 -22.07
C ALA A 703 20.06 11.19 -23.40
N SER A 704 21.15 11.39 -24.14
CA SER A 704 21.13 12.05 -25.44
C SER A 704 21.97 11.25 -26.43
N LYS A 705 21.40 11.04 -27.63
CA LYS A 705 22.10 10.38 -28.72
C LYS A 705 23.22 11.26 -29.26
N GLU A 706 22.98 12.57 -29.39
CA GLU A 706 23.95 13.53 -29.92
C GLU A 706 25.20 13.60 -29.03
N LYS A 707 25.02 13.60 -27.71
CA LYS A 707 26.12 13.61 -26.72
C LYS A 707 26.65 12.22 -26.38
N ALA A 708 26.13 11.16 -26.99
CA ALA A 708 26.43 9.75 -26.67
C ALA A 708 26.35 9.43 -25.16
N SER A 709 25.37 10.00 -24.46
CA SER A 709 25.18 9.81 -23.02
C SER A 709 24.03 8.83 -22.71
N CYS A 710 24.24 7.91 -21.77
CA CYS A 710 23.21 6.94 -21.36
C CYS A 710 22.23 7.49 -20.31
N GLY A 711 22.40 8.74 -19.88
CA GLY A 711 21.67 9.35 -18.77
C GLY A 711 22.01 8.74 -17.40
N LEU A 712 21.53 9.37 -16.34
CA LEU A 712 21.69 8.90 -14.96
C LEU A 712 20.36 8.49 -14.37
N LYS A 713 20.41 7.49 -13.48
CA LYS A 713 19.27 7.04 -12.69
C LYS A 713 18.98 7.92 -11.47
N GLY A 714 19.85 8.89 -11.20
CA GLY A 714 19.73 9.82 -10.09
C GLY A 714 20.99 10.63 -9.88
N PHE A 715 20.85 11.74 -9.16
CA PHE A 715 21.93 12.71 -8.95
C PHE A 715 21.75 13.46 -7.63
N LEU A 716 22.72 14.29 -7.27
CA LEU A 716 22.73 15.04 -6.00
C LEU A 716 22.44 16.53 -6.25
N LEU A 717 21.64 17.12 -5.34
CA LEU A 717 21.33 18.55 -5.28
C LEU A 717 21.62 19.10 -3.89
N ASP A 718 21.86 20.40 -3.79
CA ASP A 718 22.25 21.08 -2.55
C ASP A 718 21.21 22.12 -2.10
N PHE A 719 20.42 21.73 -1.10
CA PHE A 719 19.36 22.53 -0.49
C PHE A 719 19.84 23.34 0.73
N SER A 720 21.15 23.42 1.00
CA SER A 720 21.67 24.24 2.10
C SER A 720 21.55 25.75 1.82
N SER A 721 21.34 26.56 2.86
CA SER A 721 21.33 28.02 2.69
C SER A 721 22.69 28.56 2.21
N MET A 722 23.77 27.93 2.65
CA MET A 722 25.14 28.19 2.21
C MET A 722 25.65 26.95 1.46
N PRO A 723 25.77 27.00 0.12
CA PRO A 723 26.15 25.84 -0.68
C PRO A 723 27.45 25.18 -0.21
N VAL A 724 27.41 23.86 -0.09
CA VAL A 724 28.52 22.99 0.34
C VAL A 724 29.26 22.42 -0.88
N ALA A 725 28.68 22.54 -2.08
CA ALA A 725 29.29 22.05 -3.31
C ALA A 725 30.63 22.75 -3.61
N LYS A 726 31.69 21.95 -3.83
CA LYS A 726 32.96 22.45 -4.34
C LYS A 726 32.77 23.01 -5.76
N LYS A 727 33.54 24.05 -6.10
CA LYS A 727 33.66 24.57 -7.47
C LYS A 727 33.93 23.40 -8.44
N ASP A 728 33.33 23.46 -9.63
CA ASP A 728 33.45 22.48 -10.71
C ASP A 728 32.74 21.13 -10.53
N THR A 729 31.99 20.93 -9.45
CA THR A 729 31.09 19.76 -9.34
C THR A 729 29.77 20.02 -10.09
N ARG A 730 29.14 18.96 -10.64
CA ARG A 730 27.77 19.04 -11.22
C ARG A 730 26.80 19.73 -10.28
N MET A 731 26.85 19.37 -9.00
CA MET A 731 26.02 19.95 -7.96
C MET A 731 26.22 21.47 -7.83
N ALA A 732 27.48 21.94 -7.89
CA ALA A 732 27.77 23.37 -7.87
C ALA A 732 27.23 24.10 -9.10
N ARG A 733 27.35 23.50 -10.29
CA ARG A 733 26.81 24.09 -11.52
C ARG A 733 25.27 24.11 -11.52
N LEU A 734 24.61 23.13 -10.88
CA LEU A 734 23.15 23.12 -10.76
C LEU A 734 22.59 24.17 -9.79
N LEU A 735 23.40 24.73 -8.88
CA LEU A 735 22.94 25.73 -7.90
C LEU A 735 22.35 27.00 -8.53
N GLN A 736 22.76 27.35 -9.75
CA GLN A 736 22.21 28.52 -10.45
C GLN A 736 20.72 28.40 -10.77
N TRP A 737 20.19 27.17 -10.79
CA TRP A 737 18.79 26.85 -11.05
C TRP A 737 17.95 26.71 -9.78
N ARG A 738 18.50 27.11 -8.62
CA ARG A 738 17.87 27.02 -7.30
C ARG A 738 17.14 28.32 -6.96
N LEU A 739 15.83 28.25 -6.80
CA LEU A 739 14.96 29.39 -6.49
C LEU A 739 14.59 29.41 -5.01
N ASN A 740 14.58 30.59 -4.39
CA ASN A 740 14.15 30.78 -3.00
C ASN A 740 12.63 31.00 -2.92
N THR A 741 11.90 30.04 -2.38
CA THR A 741 10.43 30.06 -2.24
C THR A 741 9.94 31.01 -1.13
N SER A 742 10.83 31.48 -0.24
CA SER A 742 10.46 32.47 0.80
C SER A 742 10.30 33.88 0.22
N ASP A 743 11.00 34.19 -0.88
CA ASP A 743 10.83 35.42 -1.63
C ASP A 743 9.91 35.15 -2.82
N LYS A 744 8.60 35.22 -2.61
CA LYS A 744 7.59 34.95 -3.65
C LYS A 744 7.77 35.85 -4.88
N GLN A 745 8.13 37.12 -4.68
CA GLN A 745 8.27 38.07 -5.79
C GLN A 745 9.55 37.80 -6.59
N GLY A 746 10.68 37.58 -5.91
CA GLY A 746 11.93 37.19 -6.56
C GLY A 746 11.82 35.85 -7.26
N PHE A 747 11.15 34.87 -6.64
CA PHE A 747 10.80 33.60 -7.26
C PHE A 747 10.01 33.80 -8.56
N GLY A 748 8.93 34.58 -8.51
CA GLY A 748 8.10 34.85 -9.68
C GLY A 748 8.87 35.52 -10.84
N LYS A 749 9.74 36.49 -10.53
CA LYS A 749 10.59 37.16 -11.54
C LYS A 749 11.62 36.21 -12.16
N GLN A 750 12.32 35.41 -11.33
CA GLN A 750 13.30 34.44 -11.82
C GLN A 750 12.64 33.36 -12.66
N LEU A 751 11.50 32.84 -12.21
CA LEU A 751 10.77 31.82 -12.96
C LEU A 751 10.26 32.34 -14.30
N LYS A 752 9.74 33.58 -14.34
CA LYS A 752 9.36 34.23 -15.60
C LYS A 752 10.56 34.30 -16.55
N LYS A 753 11.70 34.80 -16.07
CA LYS A 753 12.94 34.88 -16.86
C LYS A 753 13.34 33.51 -17.42
N LEU A 754 13.32 32.46 -16.59
CA LEU A 754 13.63 31.09 -17.01
C LEU A 754 12.70 30.58 -18.11
N PHE A 755 11.42 30.95 -18.06
CA PHE A 755 10.45 30.54 -19.08
C PHE A 755 10.46 31.42 -20.32
N ASP A 756 11.02 32.63 -20.26
CA ASP A 756 11.19 33.53 -21.40
C ASP A 756 12.50 33.25 -22.20
N GLU A 757 13.55 32.69 -21.56
CA GLU A 757 14.87 32.45 -22.17
C GLU A 757 15.01 31.13 -22.95
N ASP A 758 14.03 30.23 -22.83
CA ASP A 758 13.88 28.99 -23.63
C ASP A 758 12.71 29.12 -24.60
#